data_AF-A0A2N2LHC0-F1
#
_entry.id   AF-A0A2N2LHC0-F1
#
_cell.length_a   1.000
_cell.length_b   1.000
_cell.length_c   1.000
_cell.angle_alpha   90.00
_cell.angle_beta   90.00
_cell.angle_gamma   90.00
#
_symmetry.space_group_name_H-M   'P 1'
#
loop_
_entity.id
_entity.type
_entity.pdbx_description
1 polymer ?
#
loop_
_entity_poly.entity_id
_entity_poly.type
_entity_poly.pdbx_seq_one_letter_code
_entity_poly.pdbx_strand_id
1 'polypeptide(L)'
;MTTSVAATEEAPAVTGGARQIDMLWAGASVIAAVLIGVAAFMPLWNLVLNAPQYPEGVRLTAYGSRMEGDLQEINALNHYVGIPRIDPASIWELKLFPFAIAGLVGVLLLGAFFARRWMLRLPIIALVWMLPVGFLLDLQWWLYRYGHDLDPDAPIRLEPFTPRVLGATTIVNFDSDAMVTGGFWLFILAAVIITAGPWTVRFVRASWQNTGTPAQIAVLGLSLLAGAAFLSPRAALAETPPTSSIAAAVAAAPPGGTVIIPAGTYVGALVIDRPVVLVGEGNPVIDGGGTGDVVQITAPDVTLRGFVVRNSARIVTGEPAGIRVQADRATIEGNRLEDVLYGIVLDSSNGHVVRGNSVTSVLALPPERRGHAIYVWYSEGNLIEGNTVSQAKDGIFLGFAMHTVIQGNHVSQLRYGLHSMYAHGLVLRDNIFRDNVAGASLMYSRSVIVDGNEFSENRSPASGYGLLFKDMDDVELTNNRIHHNRLGLTIDGAPATPGAFVTMTGNLIAYNQVALELFTTTNITFSENTFVGNLLQVESMGGNLERRNLWALDGRGNYWDDYQGYDANGDGVGDLPYRYEGMFDELAEGNEAVRAYAFTPARAALDLAARWFPVYRPSPRAVDPHPLMSPTISLVSGADAPDGRMSATVSLLLIAVPLAVFAGGVRSLGGRARPC
;
A
#
# COMPACT_ATOMS: atom_id res chain seq x y z
N MET A 1 -10.67 17.40 -120.52
CA MET A 1 -9.59 16.44 -120.22
C MET A 1 -9.45 16.35 -118.71
N THR A 2 -9.12 15.15 -118.21
CA THR A 2 -8.60 14.83 -116.86
C THR A 2 -9.50 15.12 -115.65
N THR A 3 -9.74 14.24 -114.68
CA THR A 3 -9.80 12.76 -114.56
C THR A 3 -10.32 12.57 -113.14
N SER A 4 -11.42 11.84 -113.01
CA SER A 4 -12.06 11.47 -111.74
C SER A 4 -11.18 10.46 -111.00
N VAL A 5 -11.04 10.61 -109.68
CA VAL A 5 -10.62 9.52 -108.79
C VAL A 5 -11.48 9.52 -107.54
N ALA A 6 -11.97 8.31 -107.27
CA ALA A 6 -13.04 7.92 -106.37
C ALA A 6 -12.67 7.96 -104.89
N ALA A 7 -13.73 8.09 -104.10
CA ALA A 7 -13.78 7.80 -102.68
C ALA A 7 -13.48 6.33 -102.39
N THR A 8 -12.75 6.09 -101.29
CA THR A 8 -12.81 4.82 -100.53
C THR A 8 -13.09 5.19 -99.08
N GLU A 9 -14.29 4.79 -98.66
CA GLU A 9 -14.79 4.86 -97.29
C GLU A 9 -14.61 3.44 -96.72
N GLU A 10 -13.64 3.27 -95.80
CA GLU A 10 -13.50 2.05 -95.00
C GLU A 10 -13.98 2.32 -93.56
N ALA A 11 -14.84 1.42 -93.10
CA ALA A 11 -15.55 1.44 -91.82
C ALA A 11 -14.63 1.41 -90.58
N PRO A 12 -15.09 1.90 -89.41
CA PRO A 12 -14.32 1.81 -88.17
C PRO A 12 -14.26 0.36 -87.68
N ALA A 13 -13.05 -0.19 -87.61
CA ALA A 13 -12.79 -1.46 -86.95
C ALA A 13 -13.07 -1.34 -85.44
N VAL A 14 -14.09 -2.06 -84.99
CA VAL A 14 -14.36 -2.35 -83.58
C VAL A 14 -13.21 -3.21 -83.05
N THR A 15 -12.23 -2.59 -82.37
CA THR A 15 -11.28 -3.32 -81.53
C THR A 15 -11.74 -3.25 -80.08
N GLY A 16 -12.34 -4.35 -79.62
CA GLY A 16 -12.64 -4.57 -78.21
C GLY A 16 -11.36 -4.47 -77.39
N GLY A 17 -11.24 -3.38 -76.62
CA GLY A 17 -10.15 -3.20 -75.67
C GLY A 17 -10.22 -4.26 -74.58
N ALA A 18 -9.30 -5.21 -74.63
CA ALA A 18 -9.03 -6.14 -73.52
C ALA A 18 -8.63 -5.30 -72.29
N ARG A 19 -9.59 -5.10 -71.38
CA ARG A 19 -9.41 -4.31 -70.14
C ARG A 19 -8.43 -5.03 -69.21
N GLN A 20 -7.25 -4.42 -69.03
CA GLN A 20 -6.16 -4.87 -68.16
C GLN A 20 -6.60 -5.07 -66.69
N ILE A 21 -6.04 -6.08 -66.03
CA ILE A 21 -6.23 -6.35 -64.58
C ILE A 21 -5.49 -5.29 -63.77
N ASP A 22 -6.17 -4.75 -62.75
CA ASP A 22 -5.57 -3.80 -61.82
C ASP A 22 -4.75 -4.55 -60.76
N MET A 23 -3.45 -4.72 -61.04
CA MET A 23 -2.55 -5.52 -60.20
C MET A 23 -2.43 -5.01 -58.75
N LEU A 24 -2.61 -3.71 -58.52
CA LEU A 24 -2.58 -3.12 -57.17
C LEU A 24 -3.82 -3.49 -56.36
N TRP A 25 -4.99 -3.45 -56.99
CA TRP A 25 -6.22 -3.92 -56.37
C TRP A 25 -6.19 -5.43 -56.11
N ALA A 26 -5.72 -6.21 -57.09
CA ALA A 26 -5.59 -7.65 -56.95
C ALA A 26 -4.63 -8.02 -55.80
N GLY A 27 -3.47 -7.37 -55.70
CA GLY A 27 -2.52 -7.57 -54.60
C GLY A 27 -3.11 -7.21 -53.24
N ALA A 28 -3.76 -6.04 -53.12
CA ALA A 28 -4.41 -5.63 -51.87
C ALA A 28 -5.53 -6.61 -51.45
N SER A 29 -6.28 -7.14 -52.42
CA SER A 29 -7.37 -8.09 -52.16
C SER A 29 -6.86 -9.44 -51.65
N VAL A 30 -5.75 -9.94 -52.22
CA VAL A 30 -5.10 -11.18 -51.75
C VAL A 30 -4.49 -11.01 -50.37
N ILE A 31 -3.81 -9.88 -50.11
CA ILE A 31 -3.24 -9.58 -48.80
C ILE A 31 -4.35 -9.48 -47.74
N ALA A 32 -5.43 -8.76 -48.03
CA ALA A 32 -6.59 -8.66 -47.16
C ALA A 32 -7.20 -10.04 -46.88
N ALA A 33 -7.33 -10.91 -47.90
CA ALA A 33 -7.84 -12.27 -47.75
C ALA A 33 -6.95 -13.13 -46.81
N VAL A 34 -5.63 -13.02 -46.93
CA VAL A 34 -4.69 -13.73 -46.03
C VAL A 34 -4.82 -13.20 -44.60
N LEU A 35 -4.84 -11.89 -44.40
CA LEU A 35 -4.96 -11.28 -43.07
C LEU A 35 -6.27 -11.69 -42.37
N ILE A 36 -7.39 -11.67 -43.11
CA ILE A 36 -8.70 -12.12 -42.60
C ILE A 36 -8.67 -13.63 -42.29
N GLY A 37 -8.05 -14.43 -43.13
CA GLY A 37 -7.89 -15.87 -42.90
C GLY A 37 -7.07 -16.17 -41.64
N VAL A 38 -5.99 -15.45 -41.40
CA VAL A 38 -5.16 -15.58 -40.18
C VAL A 38 -5.92 -15.09 -38.95
N ALA A 39 -6.60 -13.95 -39.05
CA ALA A 39 -7.38 -13.36 -37.95
C ALA A 39 -8.46 -14.31 -37.41
N ALA A 40 -9.04 -15.16 -38.25
CA ALA A 40 -10.08 -16.12 -37.85
C ALA A 40 -9.60 -17.18 -36.84
N PHE A 41 -8.29 -17.38 -36.71
CA PHE A 41 -7.68 -18.31 -35.74
C PHE A 41 -7.09 -17.60 -34.52
N MET A 42 -7.13 -16.27 -34.48
CA MET A 42 -6.61 -15.45 -33.40
C MET A 42 -7.72 -14.98 -32.46
N PRO A 43 -7.41 -14.65 -31.19
CA PRO A 43 -8.36 -13.99 -30.32
C PRO A 43 -8.77 -12.65 -30.95
N LEU A 44 -10.05 -12.31 -30.81
CA LEU A 44 -10.63 -11.06 -31.33
C LEU A 44 -10.92 -10.07 -30.19
N TRP A 45 -11.33 -10.59 -29.02
CA TRP A 45 -11.71 -9.78 -27.87
C TRP A 45 -11.44 -10.50 -26.56
N ASN A 46 -11.14 -9.75 -25.51
CA ASN A 46 -10.89 -10.27 -24.17
C ASN A 46 -11.65 -9.43 -23.14
N LEU A 47 -12.15 -10.11 -22.11
CA LEU A 47 -12.80 -9.54 -20.95
C LEU A 47 -12.14 -10.09 -19.69
N VAL A 48 -11.70 -9.18 -18.81
CA VAL A 48 -11.20 -9.53 -17.48
C VAL A 48 -12.17 -9.01 -16.44
N LEU A 49 -12.72 -9.90 -15.63
CA LEU A 49 -13.61 -9.59 -14.52
C LEU A 49 -12.84 -9.65 -13.20
N ASN A 50 -12.65 -8.50 -12.56
CA ASN A 50 -12.01 -8.40 -11.26
C ASN A 50 -13.09 -8.34 -10.18
N ALA A 51 -13.01 -9.25 -9.22
CA ALA A 51 -13.91 -9.35 -8.08
C ALA A 51 -13.08 -9.55 -6.81
N PRO A 52 -13.53 -9.08 -5.63
CA PRO A 52 -12.84 -9.32 -4.36
C PRO A 52 -12.56 -10.81 -4.07
N GLN A 53 -13.41 -11.70 -4.57
CA GLN A 53 -13.29 -13.15 -4.40
C GLN A 53 -12.33 -13.81 -5.42
N TYR A 54 -11.95 -13.11 -6.49
CA TYR A 54 -11.06 -13.59 -7.55
C TYR A 54 -9.91 -12.59 -7.75
N PRO A 55 -8.90 -12.59 -6.86
CA PRO A 55 -7.81 -11.61 -6.87
C PRO A 55 -6.94 -11.65 -8.13
N GLU A 56 -6.89 -12.77 -8.86
CA GLU A 56 -6.18 -12.86 -10.16
C GLU A 56 -7.04 -12.42 -11.38
N GLY A 57 -8.32 -12.11 -11.14
CA GLY A 57 -9.31 -11.81 -12.18
C GLY A 57 -9.75 -13.05 -12.96
N VAL A 58 -11.01 -13.08 -13.38
CA VAL A 58 -11.62 -14.15 -14.17
C VAL A 58 -11.65 -13.73 -15.64
N ARG A 59 -11.10 -14.54 -16.56
CA ARG A 59 -10.89 -14.11 -17.96
C ARG A 59 -11.80 -14.82 -18.94
N LEU A 60 -12.32 -14.07 -19.91
CA LEU A 60 -13.07 -14.58 -21.04
C LEU A 60 -12.49 -14.06 -22.35
N THR A 61 -11.96 -14.95 -23.18
CA THR A 61 -11.41 -14.63 -24.49
C THR A 61 -12.35 -15.12 -25.59
N ALA A 62 -12.84 -14.20 -26.41
CA ALA A 62 -13.69 -14.51 -27.55
C ALA A 62 -12.87 -14.63 -28.85
N TYR A 63 -13.03 -15.76 -29.51
CA TYR A 63 -12.63 -16.00 -30.89
C TYR A 63 -13.87 -15.91 -31.77
N GLY A 64 -13.67 -15.84 -33.08
CA GLY A 64 -14.80 -15.80 -34.01
C GLY A 64 -15.69 -17.04 -33.97
N SER A 65 -15.15 -18.22 -33.63
CA SER A 65 -15.87 -19.50 -33.64
C SER A 65 -16.05 -20.16 -32.28
N ARG A 66 -15.42 -19.62 -31.23
CA ARG A 66 -15.42 -20.20 -29.88
C ARG A 66 -15.12 -19.16 -28.82
N MET A 67 -15.38 -19.50 -27.57
CA MET A 67 -14.99 -18.70 -26.40
C MET A 67 -14.17 -19.58 -25.47
N GLU A 68 -13.08 -19.05 -24.92
CA GLU A 68 -12.15 -19.72 -24.02
C GLU A 68 -11.95 -18.91 -22.74
N GLY A 69 -11.38 -19.53 -21.71
CA GLY A 69 -11.14 -18.94 -20.40
C GLY A 69 -12.03 -19.55 -19.32
N ASP A 70 -12.26 -18.78 -18.28
CA ASP A 70 -12.88 -19.21 -17.02
C ASP A 70 -14.42 -19.15 -17.09
N LEU A 71 -14.98 -19.73 -18.17
CA LEU A 71 -16.41 -19.72 -18.46
C LEU A 71 -17.25 -20.37 -17.36
N GLN A 72 -16.70 -21.33 -16.62
CA GLN A 72 -17.43 -22.00 -15.55
C GLN A 72 -17.58 -21.08 -14.34
N GLU A 73 -16.51 -20.39 -13.99
CA GLU A 73 -16.42 -19.43 -12.89
C GLU A 73 -17.30 -18.22 -13.16
N ILE A 74 -17.27 -17.67 -14.39
CA ILE A 74 -18.15 -16.56 -14.79
C ILE A 74 -19.62 -16.99 -14.71
N ASN A 75 -19.95 -18.19 -15.18
CA ASN A 75 -21.32 -18.69 -15.10
C ASN A 75 -21.79 -18.97 -13.67
N ALA A 76 -20.87 -19.37 -12.77
CA ALA A 76 -21.17 -19.52 -11.35
C ALA A 76 -21.47 -18.16 -10.70
N LEU A 77 -20.71 -17.11 -11.05
CA LEU A 77 -20.97 -15.74 -10.61
C LEU A 77 -22.30 -15.21 -11.14
N ASN A 78 -22.56 -15.40 -12.45
CA ASN A 78 -23.78 -14.97 -13.10
C ASN A 78 -25.05 -15.52 -12.42
N HIS A 79 -25.00 -16.77 -11.93
CA HIS A 79 -26.12 -17.38 -11.20
C HIS A 79 -26.53 -16.60 -9.95
N TYR A 80 -25.57 -16.05 -9.19
CA TYR A 80 -25.88 -15.29 -7.97
C TYR A 80 -26.45 -13.90 -8.25
N VAL A 81 -26.14 -13.37 -9.43
CA VAL A 81 -26.40 -11.98 -9.84
C VAL A 81 -27.57 -11.90 -10.85
N GLY A 82 -28.13 -13.05 -11.23
CA GLY A 82 -29.27 -13.14 -12.14
C GLY A 82 -28.94 -12.98 -13.62
N ILE A 83 -27.66 -13.00 -13.99
CA ILE A 83 -27.25 -12.92 -15.40
C ILE A 83 -27.44 -14.31 -16.05
N PRO A 84 -28.01 -14.41 -17.26
CA PRO A 84 -28.16 -15.68 -17.96
C PRO A 84 -26.81 -16.38 -18.18
N ARG A 85 -26.84 -17.72 -18.18
CA ARG A 85 -25.65 -18.53 -18.46
C ARG A 85 -25.12 -18.25 -19.87
N ILE A 86 -23.82 -17.98 -19.98
CA ILE A 86 -23.09 -17.89 -21.24
C ILE A 86 -22.83 -19.32 -21.73
N ASP A 87 -23.58 -19.74 -22.75
CA ASP A 87 -23.36 -21.00 -23.47
C ASP A 87 -22.92 -20.71 -24.90
N PRO A 88 -21.62 -20.89 -25.23
CA PRO A 88 -21.11 -20.68 -26.59
C PRO A 88 -21.82 -21.53 -27.66
N ALA A 89 -22.40 -22.68 -27.30
CA ALA A 89 -23.14 -23.52 -28.25
C ALA A 89 -24.50 -22.93 -28.64
N SER A 90 -25.05 -22.03 -27.82
CA SER A 90 -26.31 -21.34 -28.09
C SER A 90 -26.15 -20.14 -29.03
N ILE A 91 -24.92 -19.60 -29.14
CA ILE A 91 -24.60 -18.44 -29.97
C ILE A 91 -24.44 -18.90 -31.42
N TRP A 92 -25.42 -18.59 -32.28
CA TRP A 92 -25.44 -19.08 -33.66
C TRP A 92 -24.40 -18.36 -34.54
N GLU A 93 -24.03 -17.13 -34.18
CA GLU A 93 -23.01 -16.32 -34.84
C GLU A 93 -21.65 -17.02 -34.83
N LEU A 94 -21.27 -17.67 -33.71
CA LEU A 94 -20.03 -18.44 -33.61
C LEU A 94 -20.00 -19.63 -34.59
N LYS A 95 -21.17 -20.24 -34.86
CA LYS A 95 -21.30 -21.33 -35.84
C LYS A 95 -21.25 -20.81 -37.27
N LEU A 96 -21.81 -19.63 -37.53
CA LEU A 96 -21.81 -19.02 -38.86
C LEU A 96 -20.42 -18.46 -39.22
N PHE A 97 -19.66 -17.96 -38.24
CA PHE A 97 -18.43 -17.19 -38.46
C PHE A 97 -17.40 -17.85 -39.39
N PRO A 98 -17.04 -19.15 -39.24
CA PRO A 98 -16.09 -19.80 -40.16
C PRO A 98 -16.55 -19.78 -41.61
N PHE A 99 -17.86 -19.96 -41.85
CA PHE A 99 -18.44 -19.92 -43.19
C PHE A 99 -18.50 -18.49 -43.74
N ALA A 100 -18.81 -17.51 -42.89
CA ALA A 100 -18.81 -16.10 -43.26
C ALA A 100 -17.39 -15.63 -43.68
N ILE A 101 -16.37 -16.02 -42.91
CA ILE A 101 -14.96 -15.73 -43.25
C ILE A 101 -14.54 -16.43 -44.53
N ALA A 102 -14.84 -17.73 -44.68
CA ALA A 102 -14.50 -18.47 -45.90
C ALA A 102 -15.18 -17.86 -47.15
N GLY A 103 -16.45 -17.47 -47.02
CA GLY A 103 -17.21 -16.76 -48.05
C GLY A 103 -16.57 -15.42 -48.40
N LEU A 104 -16.19 -14.62 -47.40
CA LEU A 104 -15.54 -13.32 -47.61
C LEU A 104 -14.17 -13.44 -48.27
N VAL A 105 -13.35 -14.40 -47.82
CA VAL A 105 -12.07 -14.73 -48.46
C VAL A 105 -12.29 -15.13 -49.91
N GLY A 106 -13.31 -15.94 -50.21
CA GLY A 106 -13.71 -16.27 -51.57
C GLY A 106 -14.10 -15.04 -52.39
N VAL A 107 -14.93 -14.14 -51.83
CA VAL A 107 -15.33 -12.88 -52.47
C VAL A 107 -14.13 -11.98 -52.75
N LEU A 108 -13.15 -11.91 -51.84
CA LEU A 108 -11.92 -11.14 -52.02
C LEU A 108 -11.03 -11.70 -53.13
N LEU A 109 -10.86 -13.01 -53.16
CA LEU A 109 -10.06 -13.69 -54.19
C LEU A 109 -10.74 -13.58 -55.56
N LEU A 110 -12.05 -13.77 -55.66
CA LEU A 110 -12.79 -13.54 -56.91
C LEU A 110 -12.78 -12.05 -57.30
N GLY A 111 -12.98 -11.16 -56.33
CA GLY A 111 -12.94 -9.71 -56.49
C GLY A 111 -11.60 -9.18 -57.01
N ALA A 112 -10.50 -9.85 -56.68
CA ALA A 112 -9.17 -9.53 -57.19
C ALA A 112 -9.12 -9.58 -58.73
N PHE A 113 -9.84 -10.52 -59.36
CA PHE A 113 -9.80 -10.76 -60.81
C PHE A 113 -11.02 -10.21 -61.57
N PHE A 114 -12.18 -10.15 -60.92
CA PHE A 114 -13.46 -9.82 -61.57
C PHE A 114 -13.99 -8.41 -61.27
N ALA A 115 -13.57 -7.74 -60.17
CA ALA A 115 -14.04 -6.39 -59.80
C ALA A 115 -13.34 -5.27 -60.60
N ARG A 116 -13.55 -5.29 -61.92
CA ARG A 116 -12.85 -4.43 -62.89
C ARG A 116 -13.33 -2.97 -62.91
N ARG A 117 -14.55 -2.69 -62.43
CA ARG A 117 -15.08 -1.33 -62.27
C ARG A 117 -15.02 -0.93 -60.80
N TRP A 118 -14.70 0.33 -60.51
CA TRP A 118 -14.62 0.84 -59.14
C TRP A 118 -15.93 0.64 -58.35
N MET A 119 -17.08 0.73 -59.03
CA MET A 119 -18.39 0.45 -58.44
C MET A 119 -18.56 -0.99 -57.94
N LEU A 120 -17.86 -1.96 -58.54
CA LEU A 120 -17.88 -3.37 -58.11
C LEU A 120 -16.94 -3.63 -56.91
N ARG A 121 -16.08 -2.67 -56.58
CA ARG A 121 -15.13 -2.74 -55.45
C ARG A 121 -15.73 -2.20 -54.17
N LEU A 122 -16.58 -1.18 -54.28
CA LEU A 122 -17.32 -0.61 -53.14
C LEU A 122 -18.06 -1.65 -52.29
N PRO A 123 -18.85 -2.60 -52.86
CA PRO A 123 -19.52 -3.60 -52.04
C PRO A 123 -18.53 -4.55 -51.34
N ILE A 124 -17.38 -4.84 -51.96
CA ILE A 124 -16.32 -5.67 -51.35
C ILE A 124 -15.68 -4.90 -50.18
N ILE A 125 -15.35 -3.62 -50.36
CA ILE A 125 -14.81 -2.76 -49.30
C ILE A 125 -15.81 -2.66 -48.15
N ALA A 126 -17.08 -2.43 -48.44
CA ALA A 126 -18.14 -2.36 -47.44
C ALA A 126 -18.26 -3.68 -46.66
N LEU A 127 -18.19 -4.82 -47.33
CA LEU A 127 -18.26 -6.14 -46.70
C LEU A 127 -17.05 -6.41 -45.78
N VAL A 128 -15.85 -5.94 -46.15
CA VAL A 128 -14.66 -6.05 -45.29
C VAL A 128 -14.76 -5.12 -44.07
N TRP A 129 -15.26 -3.89 -44.22
CA TRP A 129 -15.50 -2.99 -43.08
C TRP A 129 -16.62 -3.45 -42.17
N MET A 130 -17.58 -4.22 -42.69
CA MET A 130 -18.65 -4.82 -41.88
C MET A 130 -18.09 -5.82 -40.86
N LEU A 131 -16.92 -6.44 -41.08
CA LEU A 131 -16.33 -7.35 -40.09
C LEU A 131 -15.99 -6.67 -38.75
N PRO A 132 -15.07 -5.69 -38.68
CA PRO A 132 -14.71 -5.07 -37.41
C PRO A 132 -15.85 -4.26 -36.80
N VAL A 133 -16.65 -3.58 -37.63
CA VAL A 133 -17.80 -2.79 -37.15
C VAL A 133 -18.91 -3.72 -36.64
N GLY A 134 -19.27 -4.74 -37.43
CA GLY A 134 -20.29 -5.72 -37.08
C GLY A 134 -19.92 -6.50 -35.83
N PHE A 135 -18.65 -6.90 -35.69
CA PHE A 135 -18.15 -7.59 -34.51
C PHE A 135 -18.33 -6.78 -33.22
N LEU A 136 -17.96 -5.49 -33.21
CA LEU A 136 -18.14 -4.65 -32.03
C LEU A 136 -19.61 -4.38 -31.71
N LEU A 137 -20.44 -4.18 -32.75
CA LEU A 137 -21.88 -3.98 -32.57
C LEU A 137 -22.56 -5.23 -32.01
N ASP A 138 -22.19 -6.41 -32.52
CA ASP A 138 -22.70 -7.70 -32.07
C ASP A 138 -22.30 -7.97 -30.61
N LEU A 139 -21.03 -7.79 -30.27
CA LEU A 139 -20.58 -7.92 -28.88
C LEU A 139 -21.29 -6.93 -27.95
N GLN A 140 -21.44 -5.66 -28.36
CA GLN A 140 -22.13 -4.65 -27.56
C GLN A 140 -23.62 -5.02 -27.35
N TRP A 141 -24.25 -5.63 -28.35
CA TRP A 141 -25.62 -6.15 -28.25
C TRP A 141 -25.72 -7.31 -27.26
N TRP A 142 -24.79 -8.27 -27.31
CA TRP A 142 -24.74 -9.36 -26.33
C TRP A 142 -24.52 -8.84 -24.90
N LEU A 143 -23.59 -7.90 -24.71
CA LEU A 143 -23.34 -7.26 -23.41
C LEU A 143 -24.57 -6.50 -22.89
N TYR A 144 -25.30 -5.80 -23.76
CA TYR A 144 -26.57 -5.17 -23.41
C TYR A 144 -27.60 -6.20 -22.96
N ARG A 145 -27.78 -7.28 -23.74
CA ARG A 145 -28.74 -8.33 -23.46
C ARG A 145 -28.47 -8.99 -22.11
N TYR A 146 -27.23 -9.40 -21.85
CA TYR A 146 -26.85 -10.04 -20.58
C TYR A 146 -27.05 -9.14 -19.37
N GLY A 147 -26.85 -7.82 -19.49
CA GLY A 147 -27.06 -6.89 -18.38
C GLY A 147 -28.50 -6.39 -18.21
N HIS A 148 -29.42 -6.74 -19.11
CA HIS A 148 -30.84 -6.31 -19.07
C HIS A 148 -31.83 -7.48 -18.94
N ASP A 149 -31.42 -8.70 -19.28
CA ASP A 149 -32.21 -9.93 -19.15
C ASP A 149 -31.92 -10.60 -17.78
N LEU A 150 -32.08 -9.83 -16.70
CA LEU A 150 -31.74 -10.25 -15.33
C LEU A 150 -32.90 -11.01 -14.67
N ASP A 151 -32.58 -12.12 -14.01
CA ASP A 151 -33.55 -12.89 -13.22
C ASP A 151 -34.01 -12.12 -11.97
N PRO A 152 -35.32 -11.78 -11.83
CA PRO A 152 -35.83 -11.03 -10.69
C PRO A 152 -35.75 -11.79 -9.35
N ASP A 153 -35.58 -13.11 -9.38
CA ASP A 153 -35.51 -13.98 -8.21
C ASP A 153 -34.06 -14.28 -7.77
N ALA A 154 -33.06 -13.64 -8.40
CA ALA A 154 -31.66 -13.83 -8.05
C ALA A 154 -31.32 -13.36 -6.61
N PRO A 155 -30.39 -14.05 -5.91
CA PRO A 155 -29.98 -13.69 -4.54
C PRO A 155 -29.46 -12.25 -4.41
N ILE A 156 -28.76 -11.75 -5.43
CA ILE A 156 -28.25 -10.36 -5.48
C ILE A 156 -28.98 -9.63 -6.60
N ARG A 157 -29.71 -8.58 -6.24
CA ARG A 157 -30.46 -7.75 -7.20
C ARG A 157 -29.58 -6.64 -7.75
N LEU A 158 -29.40 -6.63 -9.07
CA LEU A 158 -28.77 -5.52 -9.78
C LEU A 158 -29.81 -4.69 -10.55
N GLU A 159 -29.54 -3.39 -10.67
CA GLU A 159 -30.22 -2.55 -11.64
C GLU A 159 -29.72 -2.89 -13.06
N PRO A 160 -30.57 -2.84 -14.10
CA PRO A 160 -30.14 -3.09 -15.47
C PRO A 160 -28.93 -2.24 -15.87
N PHE A 161 -27.94 -2.88 -16.48
CA PHE A 161 -26.68 -2.22 -16.85
C PHE A 161 -26.18 -2.72 -18.21
N THR A 162 -25.22 -2.01 -18.79
CA THR A 162 -24.58 -2.42 -20.05
C THR A 162 -23.08 -2.24 -19.96
N PRO A 163 -22.30 -3.34 -19.91
CA PRO A 163 -20.85 -3.27 -20.02
C PRO A 163 -20.42 -2.64 -21.34
N ARG A 164 -19.32 -1.88 -21.30
CA ARG A 164 -18.69 -1.37 -22.51
C ARG A 164 -17.97 -2.50 -23.23
N VAL A 165 -18.13 -2.57 -24.55
CA VAL A 165 -17.36 -3.50 -25.40
C VAL A 165 -15.86 -3.14 -25.46
N LEU A 166 -15.51 -1.89 -25.15
CA LEU A 166 -14.14 -1.39 -25.08
C LEU A 166 -13.94 -0.52 -23.82
N GLY A 167 -12.94 -0.89 -23.01
CA GLY A 167 -12.53 -0.21 -21.78
C GLY A 167 -13.21 -0.74 -20.52
N ALA A 168 -12.89 -0.10 -19.40
CA ALA A 168 -13.36 -0.51 -18.08
C ALA A 168 -14.83 -0.13 -17.83
N THR A 169 -15.56 -1.02 -17.16
CA THR A 169 -16.91 -0.79 -16.61
C THR A 169 -17.02 -1.36 -15.20
N THR A 170 -17.33 -0.50 -14.22
CA THR A 170 -17.60 -0.88 -12.84
C THR A 170 -19.09 -1.13 -12.63
N ILE A 171 -19.44 -2.31 -12.12
CA ILE A 171 -20.80 -2.72 -11.78
C ILE A 171 -20.79 -3.15 -10.31
N VAL A 172 -21.24 -2.25 -9.43
CA VAL A 172 -21.22 -2.44 -7.97
C VAL A 172 -19.79 -2.75 -7.47
N ASN A 173 -19.51 -4.02 -7.12
CA ASN A 173 -18.23 -4.48 -6.59
C ASN A 173 -17.40 -5.28 -7.63
N PHE A 174 -17.84 -5.30 -8.89
CA PHE A 174 -17.14 -5.97 -9.98
C PHE A 174 -16.61 -4.92 -10.95
N ASP A 175 -15.32 -5.02 -11.28
CA ASP A 175 -14.72 -4.25 -12.35
C ASP A 175 -14.52 -5.15 -13.56
N SER A 176 -15.04 -4.75 -14.72
CA SER A 176 -14.80 -5.44 -15.98
C SER A 176 -13.90 -4.60 -16.87
N ASP A 177 -12.83 -5.17 -17.41
CA ASP A 177 -11.98 -4.54 -18.42
C ASP A 177 -12.04 -5.32 -19.73
N ALA A 178 -12.57 -4.68 -20.77
CA ALA A 178 -12.82 -5.28 -22.07
C ALA A 178 -11.92 -4.65 -23.15
N MET A 179 -11.19 -5.46 -23.91
CA MET A 179 -10.31 -4.94 -24.96
C MET A 179 -10.26 -5.85 -26.19
N VAL A 180 -10.16 -5.24 -27.37
CA VAL A 180 -9.86 -5.94 -28.62
C VAL A 180 -8.42 -6.44 -28.67
N THR A 181 -8.20 -7.57 -29.33
CA THR A 181 -6.90 -8.24 -29.39
C THR A 181 -6.37 -8.34 -30.84
N GLY A 182 -5.26 -9.07 -31.03
CA GLY A 182 -4.51 -9.08 -32.30
C GLY A 182 -5.34 -9.46 -33.53
N GLY A 183 -6.27 -10.41 -33.42
CA GLY A 183 -7.11 -10.81 -34.56
C GLY A 183 -8.05 -9.69 -35.03
N PHE A 184 -8.58 -8.89 -34.11
CA PHE A 184 -9.40 -7.72 -34.47
C PHE A 184 -8.59 -6.66 -35.22
N TRP A 185 -7.37 -6.40 -34.78
CA TRP A 185 -6.47 -5.47 -35.47
C TRP A 185 -6.09 -5.94 -36.88
N LEU A 186 -6.01 -7.25 -37.12
CA LEU A 186 -5.84 -7.80 -38.47
C LEU A 186 -7.05 -7.54 -39.37
N PHE A 187 -8.28 -7.53 -38.83
CA PHE A 187 -9.46 -7.11 -39.61
C PHE A 187 -9.41 -5.63 -40.00
N ILE A 188 -9.03 -4.76 -39.06
CA ILE A 188 -8.83 -3.32 -39.35
C ILE A 188 -7.74 -3.15 -40.42
N LEU A 189 -6.61 -3.85 -40.27
CA LEU A 189 -5.51 -3.78 -41.22
C LEU A 189 -5.92 -4.24 -42.62
N ALA A 190 -6.66 -5.35 -42.72
CA ALA A 190 -7.22 -5.83 -43.99
C ALA A 190 -8.16 -4.81 -44.63
N ALA A 191 -9.05 -4.20 -43.83
CA ALA A 191 -9.99 -3.16 -44.29
C ALA A 191 -9.26 -1.90 -44.79
N VAL A 192 -8.21 -1.47 -44.09
CA VAL A 192 -7.37 -0.32 -44.49
C VAL A 192 -6.59 -0.64 -45.77
N ILE A 193 -5.98 -1.82 -45.88
CA ILE A 193 -5.20 -2.21 -47.06
C ILE A 193 -6.07 -2.26 -48.30
N ILE A 194 -7.27 -2.85 -48.24
CA ILE A 194 -8.14 -2.90 -49.41
C ILE A 194 -8.73 -1.54 -49.79
N THR A 195 -8.97 -0.66 -48.80
CA THR A 195 -9.56 0.67 -49.03
C THR A 195 -8.53 1.67 -49.55
N ALA A 196 -7.40 1.78 -48.85
CA ALA A 196 -6.41 2.82 -49.09
C ALA A 196 -5.17 2.31 -49.84
N GLY A 197 -4.79 1.03 -49.73
CA GLY A 197 -3.54 0.51 -50.29
C GLY A 197 -3.34 0.81 -51.78
N PRO A 198 -4.28 0.44 -52.68
CA PRO A 198 -4.16 0.73 -54.10
C PRO A 198 -4.08 2.23 -54.41
N TRP A 199 -4.79 3.06 -53.66
CA TRP A 199 -4.75 4.52 -53.81
C TRP A 199 -3.41 5.09 -53.34
N THR A 200 -2.93 4.70 -52.16
CA THR A 200 -1.66 5.14 -51.59
C THR A 200 -0.49 4.77 -52.50
N VAL A 201 -0.45 3.54 -53.03
CA VAL A 201 0.62 3.14 -53.95
C VAL A 201 0.56 3.95 -55.25
N ARG A 202 -0.63 4.26 -55.76
CA ARG A 202 -0.79 5.15 -56.93
C ARG A 202 -0.38 6.57 -56.64
N PHE A 203 -0.76 7.10 -55.48
CA PHE A 203 -0.40 8.44 -55.03
C PHE A 203 1.10 8.59 -54.85
N VAL A 204 1.77 7.63 -54.20
CA VAL A 204 3.22 7.61 -54.04
C VAL A 204 3.90 7.49 -55.40
N ARG A 205 3.42 6.62 -56.29
CA ARG A 205 3.97 6.48 -57.65
C ARG A 205 3.81 7.76 -58.48
N ALA A 206 2.66 8.41 -58.40
CA ALA A 206 2.39 9.69 -59.08
C ALA A 206 3.21 10.84 -58.48
N SER A 207 3.36 10.88 -57.15
CA SER A 207 4.18 11.86 -56.44
C SER A 207 5.67 11.68 -56.77
N TRP A 208 6.13 10.44 -56.96
CA TRP A 208 7.48 10.11 -57.43
C TRP A 208 7.70 10.46 -58.91
N GLN A 209 6.68 10.32 -59.75
CA GLN A 209 6.78 10.70 -61.18
C GLN A 209 6.77 12.22 -61.38
N ASN A 210 6.13 12.98 -60.48
CA ASN A 210 6.07 14.45 -60.54
C ASN A 210 7.27 15.19 -59.92
N THR A 211 8.23 14.49 -59.31
CA THR A 211 9.35 15.12 -58.59
C THR A 211 10.69 15.11 -59.35
N GLY A 212 10.75 14.60 -60.58
CA GLY A 212 11.90 14.80 -61.48
C GLY A 212 13.26 14.27 -61.00
N THR A 213 13.31 13.52 -59.90
CA THR A 213 14.55 12.96 -59.36
C THR A 213 14.83 11.57 -59.95
N PRO A 214 15.96 11.35 -60.64
CA PRO A 214 16.32 10.06 -61.20
C PRO A 214 16.57 9.01 -60.10
N ALA A 215 16.36 7.75 -60.48
CA ALA A 215 16.16 6.54 -59.68
C ALA A 215 17.31 6.09 -58.73
N GLN A 216 18.06 7.00 -58.11
CA GLN A 216 19.13 6.67 -57.16
C GLN A 216 18.72 6.76 -55.68
N ILE A 217 17.53 7.29 -55.36
CA ILE A 217 17.04 7.40 -53.96
C ILE A 217 16.19 6.18 -53.54
N ALA A 218 15.77 5.33 -54.47
CA ALA A 218 15.07 4.07 -54.16
C ALA A 218 15.97 3.04 -53.43
N VAL A 219 17.30 3.18 -53.50
CA VAL A 219 18.25 2.34 -52.75
C VAL A 219 18.41 2.83 -51.31
N LEU A 220 18.16 4.11 -51.00
CA LEU A 220 18.20 4.65 -49.63
C LEU A 220 16.89 4.44 -48.86
N GLY A 221 15.74 4.48 -49.53
CA GLY A 221 14.44 4.26 -48.88
C GLY A 221 14.15 2.80 -48.51
N LEU A 222 14.68 1.83 -49.27
CA LEU A 222 14.50 0.40 -48.97
C LEU A 222 15.58 -0.17 -48.04
N SER A 223 16.75 0.46 -47.95
CA SER A 223 17.79 0.09 -46.96
C SER A 223 17.49 0.62 -45.56
N LEU A 224 16.67 1.67 -45.42
CA LEU A 224 16.17 2.18 -44.13
C LEU A 224 15.04 1.34 -43.50
N LEU A 225 14.43 0.40 -44.24
CA LEU A 225 13.41 -0.53 -43.72
C LEU A 225 13.91 -1.98 -43.55
N ALA A 226 15.10 -2.31 -44.07
CA ALA A 226 15.75 -3.61 -43.88
C ALA A 226 16.93 -3.59 -42.88
N GLY A 227 17.35 -2.40 -42.41
CA GLY A 227 18.42 -2.24 -41.41
C GLY A 227 17.98 -2.36 -39.95
N ALA A 228 16.69 -2.61 -39.67
CA ALA A 228 16.15 -2.67 -38.30
C ALA A 228 16.17 -4.07 -37.66
N ALA A 229 16.86 -5.07 -38.24
CA ALA A 229 16.84 -6.44 -37.73
C ALA A 229 18.19 -7.03 -37.28
N PHE A 230 19.35 -6.43 -37.61
CA PHE A 230 20.63 -6.97 -37.13
C PHE A 230 21.68 -5.86 -37.05
N LEU A 231 22.04 -5.44 -35.85
CA LEU A 231 23.35 -4.87 -35.50
C LEU A 231 23.47 -4.82 -33.97
N SER A 232 24.21 -5.78 -33.42
CA SER A 232 24.72 -5.73 -32.05
C SER A 232 25.67 -4.53 -31.89
N PRO A 233 25.65 -3.76 -30.79
CA PRO A 233 26.71 -2.81 -30.52
C PRO A 233 27.87 -3.53 -29.83
N ARG A 234 29.02 -3.59 -30.51
CA ARG A 234 30.32 -3.85 -29.89
C ARG A 234 30.92 -2.50 -29.48
N ALA A 235 31.42 -2.49 -28.25
CA ALA A 235 31.91 -1.35 -27.48
C ALA A 235 32.91 -0.44 -28.20
N ALA A 236 32.70 0.86 -28.04
CA ALA A 236 33.75 1.87 -28.03
C ALA A 236 33.48 2.82 -26.85
N LEU A 237 34.51 3.03 -26.04
CA LEU A 237 34.52 3.81 -24.80
C LEU A 237 34.19 5.29 -25.08
N ALA A 238 33.12 5.79 -24.48
CA ALA A 238 32.85 7.22 -24.33
C ALA A 238 31.93 7.43 -23.11
N GLU A 239 32.25 8.44 -22.31
CA GLU A 239 31.61 8.80 -21.05
C GLU A 239 30.07 8.92 -21.18
N THR A 240 29.35 8.28 -20.25
CA THR A 240 27.89 8.09 -20.29
C THR A 240 27.10 9.37 -19.96
N PRO A 241 26.20 9.84 -20.86
CA PRO A 241 25.28 10.95 -20.57
C PRO A 241 24.04 10.51 -19.75
N PRO A 242 23.29 11.45 -19.13
CA PRO A 242 22.31 11.19 -18.06
C PRO A 242 20.93 10.68 -18.54
N THR A 243 20.86 9.97 -19.67
CA THR A 243 19.60 9.54 -20.30
C THR A 243 19.47 8.03 -20.49
N SER A 244 20.40 7.22 -19.96
CA SER A 244 20.26 5.76 -19.92
C SER A 244 19.26 5.33 -18.85
N SER A 245 18.22 4.60 -19.24
CA SER A 245 17.26 3.95 -18.34
C SER A 245 17.99 3.08 -17.29
N ILE A 246 17.59 3.19 -16.01
CA ILE A 246 18.10 2.32 -14.93
C ILE A 246 17.88 0.86 -15.31
N ALA A 247 16.72 0.51 -15.86
CA ALA A 247 16.40 -0.85 -16.27
C ALA A 247 17.39 -1.38 -17.33
N ALA A 248 17.83 -0.53 -18.27
CA ALA A 248 18.85 -0.90 -19.25
C ALA A 248 20.22 -1.17 -18.59
N ALA A 249 20.59 -0.36 -17.57
CA ALA A 249 21.81 -0.58 -16.81
C ALA A 249 21.76 -1.88 -16.00
N VAL A 250 20.62 -2.18 -15.37
CA VAL A 250 20.39 -3.45 -14.66
C VAL A 250 20.38 -4.63 -15.63
N ALA A 251 19.89 -4.48 -16.86
CA ALA A 251 19.90 -5.53 -17.89
C ALA A 251 21.29 -5.84 -18.46
N ALA A 252 22.17 -4.84 -18.50
CA ALA A 252 23.55 -5.02 -18.96
C ALA A 252 24.49 -5.61 -17.89
N ALA A 253 24.07 -5.59 -16.62
CA ALA A 253 24.88 -6.07 -15.51
C ALA A 253 24.91 -7.61 -15.43
N PRO A 254 26.06 -8.23 -15.10
CA PRO A 254 26.08 -9.64 -14.75
C PRO A 254 25.23 -9.89 -13.49
N PRO A 255 24.60 -11.08 -13.32
CA PRO A 255 23.89 -11.42 -12.09
C PRO A 255 24.78 -11.24 -10.85
N GLY A 256 24.25 -10.56 -9.83
CA GLY A 256 24.98 -10.17 -8.62
C GLY A 256 25.96 -9.01 -8.80
N GLY A 257 26.09 -8.47 -10.03
CA GLY A 257 26.96 -7.34 -10.34
C GLY A 257 26.50 -6.04 -9.67
N THR A 258 27.44 -5.10 -9.54
CA THR A 258 27.15 -3.75 -9.03
C THR A 258 26.90 -2.78 -10.17
N VAL A 259 25.82 -2.00 -10.06
CA VAL A 259 25.44 -0.94 -11.01
C VAL A 259 25.38 0.37 -10.24
N ILE A 260 26.20 1.33 -10.67
CA ILE A 260 26.22 2.68 -10.10
C ILE A 260 25.34 3.58 -10.97
N ILE A 261 24.36 4.23 -10.35
CA ILE A 261 23.45 5.16 -10.99
C ILE A 261 23.83 6.59 -10.57
N PRO A 262 24.26 7.45 -11.51
CA PRO A 262 24.62 8.82 -11.20
C PRO A 262 23.37 9.65 -10.86
N ALA A 263 23.57 10.80 -10.22
CA ALA A 263 22.50 11.73 -9.91
C ALA A 263 21.70 12.10 -11.17
N GLY A 264 20.37 12.06 -11.05
CA GLY A 264 19.43 12.32 -12.14
C GLY A 264 18.01 11.95 -11.74
N THR A 265 17.04 12.29 -12.59
CA THR A 265 15.65 11.87 -12.41
C THR A 265 15.29 10.85 -13.48
N TYR A 266 14.89 9.66 -13.03
CA TYR A 266 14.55 8.52 -13.86
C TYR A 266 13.04 8.29 -13.72
N VAL A 267 12.31 8.61 -14.79
CA VAL A 267 10.85 8.52 -14.81
C VAL A 267 10.41 7.13 -15.28
N GLY A 268 9.45 6.56 -14.56
CA GLY A 268 8.85 5.25 -14.83
C GLY A 268 9.11 4.25 -13.70
N ALA A 269 8.25 3.23 -13.63
CA ALA A 269 8.42 2.13 -12.70
C ALA A 269 9.69 1.31 -13.01
N LEU A 270 10.40 0.90 -11.97
CA LEU A 270 11.59 0.05 -12.07
C LEU A 270 11.27 -1.36 -11.59
N VAL A 271 11.45 -2.36 -12.45
CA VAL A 271 11.37 -3.77 -12.07
C VAL A 271 12.79 -4.35 -12.03
N ILE A 272 13.17 -4.94 -10.90
CA ILE A 272 14.45 -5.61 -10.69
C ILE A 272 14.19 -7.11 -10.61
N ASP A 273 14.36 -7.77 -11.76
CA ASP A 273 14.05 -9.17 -12.04
C ASP A 273 15.30 -10.08 -12.05
N ARG A 274 16.45 -9.56 -11.64
CA ARG A 274 17.69 -10.33 -11.48
C ARG A 274 18.48 -9.86 -10.25
N PRO A 275 19.27 -10.75 -9.62
CA PRO A 275 20.15 -10.36 -8.52
C PRO A 275 21.10 -9.26 -8.96
N VAL A 276 21.19 -8.17 -8.20
CA VAL A 276 22.02 -7.00 -8.53
C VAL A 276 22.24 -6.12 -7.30
N VAL A 277 23.37 -5.42 -7.25
CA VAL A 277 23.62 -4.35 -6.29
C VAL A 277 23.47 -3.01 -7.00
N LEU A 278 22.37 -2.31 -6.75
CA LEU A 278 22.07 -1.01 -7.34
C LEU A 278 22.41 0.12 -6.36
N VAL A 279 23.34 0.98 -6.74
CA VAL A 279 23.89 2.05 -5.89
C VAL A 279 23.64 3.41 -6.53
N GLY A 280 22.90 4.27 -5.84
CA GLY A 280 22.68 5.66 -6.24
C GLY A 280 23.79 6.58 -5.72
N GLU A 281 24.50 7.25 -6.62
CA GLU A 281 25.48 8.28 -6.27
C GLU A 281 24.87 9.67 -6.42
N GLY A 282 24.85 10.44 -5.32
CA GLY A 282 24.23 11.78 -5.30
C GLY A 282 22.71 11.77 -5.20
N ASN A 283 22.11 10.70 -4.66
CA ASN A 283 20.67 10.54 -4.46
C ASN A 283 19.82 10.67 -5.74
N PRO A 284 20.06 9.83 -6.78
CA PRO A 284 19.20 9.78 -7.95
C PRO A 284 17.75 9.50 -7.59
N VAL A 285 16.83 10.09 -8.36
CA VAL A 285 15.39 10.01 -8.16
C VAL A 285 14.79 8.96 -9.09
N ILE A 286 14.08 7.98 -8.53
CA ILE A 286 13.17 7.09 -9.26
C ILE A 286 11.75 7.65 -9.07
N ASP A 287 11.15 8.11 -10.16
CA ASP A 287 9.85 8.79 -10.17
C ASP A 287 8.80 7.89 -10.84
N GLY A 288 7.87 7.34 -10.05
CA GLY A 288 6.86 6.38 -10.52
C GLY A 288 5.77 6.98 -11.42
N GLY A 289 5.76 8.30 -11.64
CA GLY A 289 4.81 8.95 -12.52
C GLY A 289 3.35 8.94 -12.03
N GLY A 290 3.10 8.54 -10.79
CA GLY A 290 1.77 8.46 -10.20
C GLY A 290 0.99 7.18 -10.54
N THR A 291 1.67 6.14 -11.04
CA THR A 291 1.05 4.87 -11.46
C THR A 291 1.72 3.66 -10.83
N GLY A 292 0.94 2.77 -10.22
CA GLY A 292 1.43 1.53 -9.61
C GLY A 292 2.49 1.73 -8.53
N ASP A 293 3.32 0.69 -8.35
CA ASP A 293 4.52 0.71 -7.52
C ASP A 293 5.67 1.45 -8.24
N VAL A 294 6.54 2.12 -7.50
CA VAL A 294 7.70 2.85 -8.08
C VAL A 294 8.86 1.88 -8.36
N VAL A 295 9.20 1.02 -7.41
CA VAL A 295 10.22 -0.03 -7.54
C VAL A 295 9.62 -1.37 -7.14
N GLN A 296 9.77 -2.39 -8.00
CA GLN A 296 9.42 -3.77 -7.72
C GLN A 296 10.67 -4.65 -7.77
N ILE A 297 10.92 -5.40 -6.70
CA ILE A 297 12.03 -6.33 -6.57
C ILE A 297 11.46 -7.74 -6.60
N THR A 298 11.66 -8.44 -7.72
CA THR A 298 11.12 -9.78 -7.98
C THR A 298 12.22 -10.85 -8.07
N ALA A 299 13.48 -10.45 -7.96
CA ALA A 299 14.61 -11.36 -7.84
C ALA A 299 15.25 -11.34 -6.45
N PRO A 300 15.83 -12.47 -6.00
CA PRO A 300 16.47 -12.53 -4.70
C PRO A 300 17.81 -11.81 -4.70
N ASP A 301 18.35 -11.57 -3.51
CA ASP A 301 19.72 -11.05 -3.31
C ASP A 301 19.96 -9.69 -3.99
N VAL A 302 18.91 -8.86 -4.05
CA VAL A 302 18.96 -7.51 -4.59
C VAL A 302 19.33 -6.51 -3.50
N THR A 303 20.28 -5.62 -3.77
CA THR A 303 20.56 -4.45 -2.93
C THR A 303 20.11 -3.18 -3.65
N LEU A 304 19.30 -2.35 -3.01
CA LEU A 304 18.91 -1.03 -3.47
C LEU A 304 19.34 0.01 -2.44
N ARG A 305 20.29 0.88 -2.79
CA ARG A 305 20.82 1.86 -1.85
C ARG A 305 21.08 3.25 -2.40
N GLY A 306 20.80 4.27 -1.59
CA GLY A 306 21.10 5.67 -1.90
C GLY A 306 20.17 6.31 -2.94
N PHE A 307 18.91 5.86 -3.05
CA PHE A 307 17.93 6.42 -3.98
C PHE A 307 16.91 7.32 -3.29
N VAL A 308 16.37 8.28 -4.04
CA VAL A 308 15.09 8.92 -3.74
C VAL A 308 14.02 8.19 -4.52
N VAL A 309 12.97 7.72 -3.86
CA VAL A 309 11.87 6.99 -4.50
C VAL A 309 10.58 7.75 -4.22
N ARG A 310 9.86 8.13 -5.29
CA ARG A 310 8.69 9.00 -5.15
C ARG A 310 7.60 8.79 -6.20
N ASN A 311 6.44 9.39 -5.93
CA ASN A 311 5.32 9.51 -6.86
C ASN A 311 4.72 8.15 -7.27
N SER A 312 4.38 7.33 -6.26
CA SER A 312 3.60 6.11 -6.48
C SER A 312 2.15 6.45 -6.88
N ALA A 313 1.37 5.45 -7.29
CA ALA A 313 -0.08 5.63 -7.33
C ALA A 313 -0.66 5.99 -5.95
N ARG A 314 -1.87 6.57 -5.97
CA ARG A 314 -2.56 7.12 -4.78
C ARG A 314 -3.89 6.43 -4.46
N ILE A 315 -4.22 5.36 -5.18
CA ILE A 315 -5.45 4.60 -4.99
C ILE A 315 -5.17 3.51 -3.94
N VAL A 316 -5.80 3.64 -2.77
CA VAL A 316 -5.58 2.76 -1.61
C VAL A 316 -5.85 1.29 -1.93
N THR A 317 -6.84 0.99 -2.77
CA THR A 317 -7.21 -0.41 -3.08
C THR A 317 -6.13 -1.18 -3.83
N GLY A 318 -5.24 -0.50 -4.54
CA GLY A 318 -4.11 -1.15 -5.22
C GLY A 318 -2.86 -1.28 -4.34
N GLU A 319 -2.91 -0.78 -3.11
CA GLU A 319 -1.79 -0.69 -2.16
C GLU A 319 -0.43 -0.30 -2.77
N PRO A 320 -0.36 0.73 -3.65
CA PRO A 320 0.87 1.06 -4.37
C PRO A 320 2.00 1.46 -3.42
N ALA A 321 3.16 0.87 -3.67
CA ALA A 321 4.36 1.00 -2.86
C ALA A 321 5.42 1.89 -3.52
N GLY A 322 6.23 2.56 -2.70
CA GLY A 322 7.51 3.10 -3.15
C GLY A 322 8.43 1.96 -3.56
N ILE A 323 8.63 1.00 -2.67
CA ILE A 323 9.46 -0.18 -2.93
C ILE A 323 8.67 -1.42 -2.50
N ARG A 324 8.31 -2.29 -3.45
CA ARG A 324 7.74 -3.61 -3.17
C ARG A 324 8.80 -4.68 -3.37
N VAL A 325 8.94 -5.58 -2.40
CA VAL A 325 9.85 -6.72 -2.42
C VAL A 325 9.03 -8.00 -2.39
N GLN A 326 9.25 -8.87 -3.37
CA GLN A 326 8.52 -10.14 -3.55
C GLN A 326 9.49 -11.33 -3.71
N ALA A 327 10.76 -11.13 -3.41
CA ALA A 327 11.80 -12.16 -3.49
C ALA A 327 12.82 -11.99 -2.38
N ASP A 328 13.29 -13.13 -1.86
CA ASP A 328 14.06 -13.21 -0.62
C ASP A 328 15.39 -12.43 -0.60
N ARG A 329 15.85 -12.10 0.60
CA ARG A 329 17.20 -11.58 0.89
C ARG A 329 17.51 -10.24 0.22
N ALA A 330 16.49 -9.42 -0.02
CA ALA A 330 16.69 -8.03 -0.43
C ALA A 330 17.30 -7.17 0.69
N THR A 331 18.19 -6.25 0.32
CA THR A 331 18.77 -5.21 1.17
C THR A 331 18.33 -3.83 0.68
N ILE A 332 17.51 -3.14 1.46
CA ILE A 332 16.99 -1.80 1.17
C ILE A 332 17.64 -0.83 2.15
N GLU A 333 18.60 -0.03 1.65
CA GLU A 333 19.50 0.71 2.54
C GLU A 333 19.67 2.19 2.17
N GLY A 334 19.54 3.09 3.15
CA GLY A 334 19.89 4.49 2.95
C GLY A 334 19.07 5.20 1.88
N ASN A 335 17.83 4.75 1.62
CA ASN A 335 16.94 5.36 0.64
C ASN A 335 16.03 6.40 1.30
N ARG A 336 15.61 7.40 0.52
CA ARG A 336 14.60 8.39 0.91
C ARG A 336 13.31 8.14 0.13
N LEU A 337 12.24 7.81 0.83
CA LEU A 337 10.91 7.63 0.26
C LEU A 337 10.05 8.84 0.62
N GLU A 338 9.53 9.51 -0.41
CA GLU A 338 8.71 10.72 -0.30
C GLU A 338 7.56 10.66 -1.31
N ASP A 339 6.38 11.18 -0.97
CA ASP A 339 5.20 11.15 -1.85
C ASP A 339 4.86 9.74 -2.40
N VAL A 340 4.95 8.73 -1.53
CA VAL A 340 4.55 7.35 -1.80
C VAL A 340 3.40 6.94 -0.87
N LEU A 341 2.44 6.16 -1.35
CA LEU A 341 1.29 5.78 -0.54
C LEU A 341 1.71 4.80 0.55
N TYR A 342 2.21 3.63 0.16
CA TYR A 342 2.93 2.69 1.02
C TYR A 342 4.43 2.86 0.79
N GLY A 343 5.24 2.80 1.83
CA GLY A 343 6.69 3.05 1.70
C GLY A 343 7.44 1.82 1.17
N ILE A 344 7.96 1.01 2.08
CA ILE A 344 8.66 -0.24 1.81
C ILE A 344 7.73 -1.39 2.18
N VAL A 345 7.38 -2.22 1.21
CA VAL A 345 6.51 -3.39 1.38
C VAL A 345 7.33 -4.65 1.19
N LEU A 346 7.44 -5.46 2.24
CA LEU A 346 7.97 -6.83 2.20
C LEU A 346 6.77 -7.76 2.09
N ASP A 347 6.55 -8.30 0.90
CA ASP A 347 5.38 -9.07 0.56
C ASP A 347 5.79 -10.51 0.30
N SER A 348 5.36 -11.41 1.19
CA SER A 348 5.48 -12.86 1.01
C SER A 348 6.91 -13.32 0.70
N SER A 349 7.91 -12.66 1.30
CA SER A 349 9.34 -12.87 1.06
C SER A 349 10.16 -12.74 2.36
N ASN A 350 11.35 -13.34 2.40
CA ASN A 350 12.06 -13.60 3.66
C ASN A 350 13.50 -13.08 3.70
N GLY A 351 14.02 -12.90 4.92
CA GLY A 351 15.45 -12.66 5.16
C GLY A 351 15.94 -11.27 4.75
N HIS A 352 15.08 -10.26 4.84
CA HIS A 352 15.38 -8.91 4.36
C HIS A 352 16.18 -8.07 5.36
N VAL A 353 16.91 -7.10 4.83
CA VAL A 353 17.52 -6.02 5.61
C VAL A 353 16.96 -4.68 5.14
N VAL A 354 16.23 -3.98 6.00
CA VAL A 354 15.71 -2.64 5.77
C VAL A 354 16.42 -1.69 6.73
N ARG A 355 17.43 -0.96 6.25
CA ARG A 355 18.35 -0.19 7.10
C ARG A 355 18.49 1.27 6.70
N GLY A 356 18.43 2.18 7.68
CA GLY A 356 18.85 3.57 7.48
C GLY A 356 18.01 4.33 6.45
N ASN A 357 16.77 3.89 6.19
CA ASN A 357 15.88 4.56 5.24
C ASN A 357 15.09 5.66 5.94
N SER A 358 14.72 6.70 5.18
CA SER A 358 13.80 7.75 5.62
C SER A 358 12.49 7.61 4.84
N VAL A 359 11.36 7.43 5.53
CA VAL A 359 10.07 7.18 4.88
C VAL A 359 9.01 8.18 5.33
N THR A 360 8.40 8.84 4.35
CA THR A 360 7.21 9.69 4.50
C THR A 360 6.18 9.35 3.44
N SER A 361 4.90 9.55 3.74
CA SER A 361 3.80 9.23 2.82
C SER A 361 3.33 10.46 2.02
N VAL A 362 2.23 10.32 1.29
CA VAL A 362 1.57 11.40 0.55
C VAL A 362 0.91 12.37 1.53
N LEU A 363 1.60 13.46 1.87
CA LEU A 363 1.15 14.44 2.87
C LEU A 363 -0.16 15.15 2.50
N ALA A 364 -0.49 15.21 1.20
CA ALA A 364 -1.76 15.77 0.72
C ALA A 364 -2.99 14.93 1.12
N LEU A 365 -2.81 13.65 1.48
CA LEU A 365 -3.88 12.82 2.01
C LEU A 365 -3.99 12.99 3.53
N PRO A 366 -5.21 12.90 4.10
CA PRO A 366 -5.37 12.85 5.54
C PRO A 366 -4.76 11.55 6.11
N PRO A 367 -4.30 11.53 7.38
CA PRO A 367 -3.57 10.40 7.96
C PRO A 367 -4.23 9.03 7.78
N GLU A 368 -5.55 8.95 7.91
CA GLU A 368 -6.33 7.71 7.79
C GLU A 368 -6.35 7.12 6.37
N ARG A 369 -6.04 7.92 5.34
CA ARG A 369 -5.98 7.50 3.93
C ARG A 369 -4.55 7.24 3.43
N ARG A 370 -3.54 7.41 4.28
CA ARG A 370 -2.14 7.11 3.94
C ARG A 370 -1.88 5.59 4.04
N GLY A 371 -0.84 5.11 3.39
CA GLY A 371 -0.36 3.73 3.55
C GLY A 371 0.56 3.59 4.76
N HIS A 372 0.99 2.36 5.00
CA HIS A 372 2.01 2.04 6.01
C HIS A 372 3.40 2.41 5.47
N ALA A 373 4.29 2.93 6.31
CA ALA A 373 5.62 3.32 5.87
C ALA A 373 6.54 2.12 5.67
N ILE A 374 6.60 1.20 6.63
CA ILE A 374 7.23 -0.12 6.45
C ILE A 374 6.14 -1.17 6.70
N TYR A 375 5.84 -1.94 5.66
CA TYR A 375 4.78 -2.94 5.69
C TYR A 375 5.38 -4.33 5.48
N VAL A 376 5.34 -5.15 6.52
CA VAL A 376 5.80 -6.54 6.49
C VAL A 376 4.59 -7.47 6.49
N TRP A 377 4.46 -8.27 5.44
CA TRP A 377 3.34 -9.18 5.26
C TRP A 377 3.85 -10.59 4.93
N TYR A 378 3.41 -11.58 5.70
CA TYR A 378 3.73 -13.01 5.44
C TYR A 378 5.25 -13.26 5.24
N SER A 379 6.07 -12.74 6.15
CA SER A 379 7.53 -12.69 5.98
C SER A 379 8.27 -13.15 7.24
N GLU A 380 9.42 -13.79 7.08
CA GLU A 380 10.23 -14.32 8.19
C GLU A 380 11.69 -13.82 8.16
N GLY A 381 12.28 -13.64 9.35
CA GLY A 381 13.73 -13.48 9.51
C GLY A 381 14.25 -12.12 9.05
N ASN A 382 13.47 -11.06 9.25
CA ASN A 382 13.79 -9.71 8.75
C ASN A 382 14.51 -8.86 9.79
N LEU A 383 15.37 -7.96 9.33
CA LEU A 383 16.01 -6.92 10.15
C LEU A 383 15.55 -5.54 9.68
N ILE A 384 14.90 -4.80 10.58
CA ILE A 384 14.47 -3.41 10.37
C ILE A 384 15.27 -2.53 11.32
N GLU A 385 16.26 -1.82 10.80
CA GLU A 385 17.27 -1.16 11.62
C GLU A 385 17.52 0.32 11.27
N GLY A 386 17.55 1.19 12.27
CA GLY A 386 18.04 2.56 12.07
C GLY A 386 17.22 3.41 11.11
N ASN A 387 15.96 3.06 10.84
CA ASN A 387 15.09 3.79 9.93
C ASN A 387 14.43 4.98 10.63
N THR A 388 14.18 6.05 9.88
CA THR A 388 13.39 7.21 10.34
C THR A 388 12.06 7.23 9.61
N VAL A 389 10.97 7.14 10.34
CA VAL A 389 9.62 7.01 9.79
C VAL A 389 8.69 8.05 10.39
N SER A 390 8.01 8.81 9.53
CA SER A 390 7.03 9.80 9.99
C SER A 390 5.94 10.10 8.96
N GLN A 391 4.84 10.68 9.44
CA GLN A 391 3.77 11.24 8.60
C GLN A 391 3.13 10.26 7.58
N ALA A 392 3.15 8.97 7.86
CA ALA A 392 2.37 7.92 7.21
C ALA A 392 1.10 7.57 8.03
N LYS A 393 0.40 6.46 7.70
CA LYS A 393 -0.70 5.97 8.54
C LYS A 393 -0.16 5.26 9.78
N ASP A 394 0.48 4.10 9.59
CA ASP A 394 1.25 3.43 10.65
C ASP A 394 2.72 3.38 10.22
N GLY A 395 3.63 3.44 11.20
CA GLY A 395 5.07 3.47 10.96
C GLY A 395 5.60 2.13 10.48
N ILE A 396 5.63 1.16 11.38
CA ILE A 396 6.02 -0.22 11.08
C ILE A 396 4.81 -1.11 11.32
N PHE A 397 4.33 -1.77 10.27
CA PHE A 397 3.22 -2.73 10.34
C PHE A 397 3.75 -4.14 10.08
N LEU A 398 3.37 -5.10 10.92
CA LEU A 398 3.65 -6.52 10.75
C LEU A 398 2.35 -7.32 10.77
N GLY A 399 2.07 -8.04 9.69
CA GLY A 399 0.98 -9.01 9.60
C GLY A 399 1.54 -10.39 9.24
N PHE A 400 1.27 -11.38 10.09
CA PHE A 400 1.73 -12.76 9.86
C PHE A 400 3.25 -12.88 9.67
N ALA A 401 4.04 -12.11 10.44
CA ALA A 401 5.49 -12.05 10.31
C ALA A 401 6.21 -12.80 11.43
N MET A 402 7.35 -13.44 11.15
CA MET A 402 8.06 -14.26 12.14
C MET A 402 9.52 -13.82 12.30
N HIS A 403 10.07 -13.99 13.50
CA HIS A 403 11.51 -13.83 13.77
C HIS A 403 12.09 -12.50 13.27
N THR A 404 11.33 -11.41 13.42
CA THR A 404 11.73 -10.08 12.93
C THR A 404 12.37 -9.27 14.05
N VAL A 405 13.54 -8.70 13.76
CA VAL A 405 14.28 -7.81 14.64
C VAL A 405 14.03 -6.37 14.21
N ILE A 406 13.53 -5.55 15.13
CA ILE A 406 13.27 -4.13 14.93
C ILE A 406 14.17 -3.38 15.91
N GLN A 407 15.20 -2.69 15.42
CA GLN A 407 16.18 -2.04 16.31
C GLN A 407 16.63 -0.64 15.91
N GLY A 408 16.79 0.25 16.88
CA GLY A 408 17.34 1.59 16.67
C GLY A 408 16.52 2.49 15.74
N ASN A 409 15.23 2.21 15.52
CA ASN A 409 14.39 3.01 14.62
C ASN A 409 13.78 4.21 15.34
N HIS A 410 13.57 5.31 14.62
CA HIS A 410 12.86 6.49 15.13
C HIS A 410 11.54 6.67 14.37
N VAL A 411 10.43 6.55 15.10
CA VAL A 411 9.09 6.46 14.54
C VAL A 411 8.16 7.47 15.23
N SER A 412 7.68 8.47 14.48
CA SER A 412 6.92 9.59 15.05
C SER A 412 5.83 10.17 14.14
N GLN A 413 4.84 10.84 14.74
CA GLN A 413 3.77 11.55 14.04
C GLN A 413 2.87 10.64 13.17
N LEU A 414 2.50 9.48 13.73
CA LEU A 414 1.72 8.43 13.06
C LEU A 414 0.49 8.05 13.88
N ARG A 415 -0.41 7.24 13.30
CA ARG A 415 -1.49 6.60 14.04
C ARG A 415 -0.93 5.55 15.01
N TYR A 416 -0.21 4.57 14.48
CA TYR A 416 0.55 3.61 15.28
C TYR A 416 2.03 3.74 14.93
N GLY A 417 2.90 3.89 15.94
CA GLY A 417 4.34 3.79 15.71
C GLY A 417 4.72 2.38 15.25
N LEU A 418 4.33 1.37 16.03
CA LEU A 418 4.41 -0.04 15.66
C LEU A 418 3.04 -0.71 15.77
N HIS A 419 2.66 -1.48 14.76
CA HIS A 419 1.43 -2.24 14.74
C HIS A 419 1.73 -3.68 14.32
N SER A 420 1.52 -4.63 15.23
CA SER A 420 1.77 -6.04 14.99
C SER A 420 0.50 -6.87 15.21
N MET A 421 0.18 -7.73 14.24
CA MET A 421 -0.91 -8.71 14.33
C MET A 421 -0.42 -10.08 13.86
N TYR A 422 -0.52 -11.09 14.72
CA TYR A 422 -0.10 -12.46 14.43
C TYR A 422 1.39 -12.58 14.05
N ALA A 423 2.26 -11.83 14.74
CA ALA A 423 3.69 -11.84 14.44
C ALA A 423 4.52 -12.34 15.63
N HIS A 424 5.18 -13.50 15.47
CA HIS A 424 5.82 -14.21 16.58
C HIS A 424 7.35 -14.11 16.54
N GLY A 425 7.99 -14.32 17.69
CA GLY A 425 9.46 -14.31 17.75
C GLY A 425 10.05 -12.92 17.52
N LEU A 426 9.36 -11.86 17.95
CA LEU A 426 9.79 -10.49 17.68
C LEU A 426 10.83 -10.01 18.69
N VAL A 427 11.80 -9.23 18.22
CA VAL A 427 12.78 -8.55 19.07
C VAL A 427 12.75 -7.06 18.78
N LEU A 428 12.29 -6.26 19.74
CA LEU A 428 12.25 -4.81 19.67
C LEU A 428 13.34 -4.25 20.59
N ARG A 429 14.36 -3.60 20.03
CA ARG A 429 15.49 -3.05 20.79
C ARG A 429 15.80 -1.60 20.49
N ASP A 430 15.96 -0.79 21.53
CA ASP A 430 16.49 0.58 21.41
C ASP A 430 15.74 1.46 20.38
N ASN A 431 14.44 1.22 20.16
CA ASN A 431 13.63 2.02 19.25
C ASN A 431 12.99 3.20 19.99
N ILE A 432 12.68 4.27 19.27
CA ILE A 432 11.97 5.44 19.77
C ILE A 432 10.63 5.58 19.05
N PHE A 433 9.54 5.36 19.78
CA PHE A 433 8.16 5.55 19.34
C PHE A 433 7.54 6.77 20.05
N ARG A 434 7.64 7.94 19.40
CA ARG A 434 7.33 9.22 20.02
C ARG A 434 6.28 10.03 19.25
N ASP A 435 5.44 10.76 19.95
CA ASP A 435 4.47 11.70 19.34
C ASP A 435 3.57 11.02 18.29
N ASN A 436 3.12 9.80 18.59
CA ASN A 436 2.14 9.08 17.81
C ASN A 436 0.77 9.14 18.49
N VAL A 437 -0.30 8.84 17.75
CA VAL A 437 -1.63 8.64 18.35
C VAL A 437 -1.56 7.49 19.35
N ALA A 438 -0.80 6.44 19.03
CA ALA A 438 -0.44 5.32 19.89
C ALA A 438 1.00 4.88 19.59
N GLY A 439 1.79 4.60 20.63
CA GLY A 439 3.20 4.26 20.50
C GLY A 439 3.40 2.91 19.79
N ALA A 440 3.02 1.82 20.44
CA ALA A 440 2.99 0.49 19.83
C ALA A 440 1.79 -0.35 20.25
N SER A 441 1.28 -1.15 19.32
CA SER A 441 0.22 -2.14 19.54
C SER A 441 0.71 -3.51 19.10
N LEU A 442 0.87 -4.43 20.05
CA LEU A 442 1.26 -5.81 19.81
C LEU A 442 0.08 -6.73 20.09
N MET A 443 -0.34 -7.49 19.07
CA MET A 443 -1.58 -8.24 19.12
C MET A 443 -1.41 -9.69 18.64
N TYR A 444 -2.07 -10.64 19.31
CA TYR A 444 -2.21 -12.03 18.90
C TYR A 444 -0.87 -12.73 18.65
N SER A 445 0.13 -12.43 19.48
CA SER A 445 1.52 -12.78 19.20
C SER A 445 2.20 -13.45 20.40
N ARG A 446 3.25 -14.24 20.13
CA ARG A 446 3.99 -14.97 21.17
C ARG A 446 5.50 -14.84 21.01
N SER A 447 6.22 -15.05 22.11
CA SER A 447 7.69 -15.04 22.14
C SER A 447 8.23 -13.68 21.70
N VAL A 448 7.96 -12.64 22.49
CA VAL A 448 8.31 -11.25 22.15
C VAL A 448 9.23 -10.65 23.21
N ILE A 449 10.37 -10.13 22.76
CA ILE A 449 11.33 -9.39 23.59
C ILE A 449 11.23 -7.91 23.25
N VAL A 450 11.01 -7.09 24.26
CA VAL A 450 10.96 -5.63 24.15
C VAL A 450 11.94 -5.05 25.15
N ASP A 451 13.09 -4.60 24.67
CA ASP A 451 14.23 -4.21 25.51
C ASP A 451 14.77 -2.82 25.16
N GLY A 452 14.92 -1.94 26.15
CA GLY A 452 15.59 -0.64 25.96
C GLY A 452 14.86 0.40 25.09
N ASN A 453 13.59 0.17 24.73
CA ASN A 453 12.83 1.07 23.85
C ASN A 453 12.27 2.29 24.60
N GLU A 454 12.03 3.38 23.89
CA GLU A 454 11.31 4.56 24.37
C GLU A 454 9.91 4.64 23.73
N PHE A 455 8.88 4.72 24.57
CA PHE A 455 7.50 5.00 24.17
C PHE A 455 7.06 6.29 24.86
N SER A 456 7.04 7.41 24.12
CA SER A 456 6.86 8.72 24.74
C SER A 456 5.95 9.70 24.01
N GLU A 457 5.35 10.61 24.78
CA GLU A 457 4.51 11.71 24.26
C GLU A 457 3.29 11.26 23.43
N ASN A 458 2.85 10.01 23.54
CA ASN A 458 1.68 9.52 22.83
C ASN A 458 0.42 9.97 23.59
N ARG A 459 -0.10 11.17 23.27
CA ARG A 459 -1.09 11.88 24.09
C ARG A 459 -2.48 12.00 23.47
N SER A 460 -2.78 11.22 22.43
CA SER A 460 -4.10 11.26 21.79
C SER A 460 -5.22 10.98 22.81
N PRO A 461 -6.30 11.80 22.85
CA PRO A 461 -7.45 11.54 23.70
C PRO A 461 -8.13 10.20 23.42
N ALA A 462 -8.11 9.74 22.17
CA ALA A 462 -8.77 8.50 21.78
C ALA A 462 -8.01 7.25 22.27
N SER A 463 -6.72 7.14 21.96
CA SER A 463 -5.95 5.90 22.12
C SER A 463 -4.50 6.12 22.56
N GLY A 464 -4.17 7.25 23.19
CA GLY A 464 -2.81 7.67 23.59
C GLY A 464 -2.04 6.75 24.55
N TYR A 465 -1.92 5.45 24.24
CA TYR A 465 -1.08 4.52 24.97
C TYR A 465 0.35 4.53 24.45
N GLY A 466 1.32 4.35 25.35
CA GLY A 466 2.71 4.09 25.00
C GLY A 466 2.86 2.71 24.36
N LEU A 467 2.36 1.69 25.05
CA LEU A 467 2.41 0.30 24.59
C LEU A 467 1.13 -0.47 24.95
N LEU A 468 0.57 -1.18 23.98
CA LEU A 468 -0.59 -2.05 24.13
C LEU A 468 -0.21 -3.51 23.89
N PHE A 469 -0.59 -4.39 24.81
CA PHE A 469 -0.62 -5.84 24.60
C PHE A 469 -2.06 -6.32 24.51
N LYS A 470 -2.36 -7.02 23.41
CA LYS A 470 -3.63 -7.70 23.23
C LYS A 470 -3.41 -9.17 22.88
N ASP A 471 -3.86 -10.07 23.74
CA ASP A 471 -3.80 -11.51 23.49
C ASP A 471 -2.36 -11.97 23.16
N MET A 472 -1.45 -11.71 24.09
CA MET A 472 0.01 -11.89 23.93
C MET A 472 0.55 -12.96 24.87
N ASP A 473 1.46 -13.82 24.41
CA ASP A 473 2.10 -14.88 25.21
C ASP A 473 3.63 -14.79 25.20
N ASP A 474 4.29 -15.31 26.24
CA ASP A 474 5.75 -15.41 26.36
C ASP A 474 6.46 -14.08 26.06
N VAL A 475 6.13 -13.04 26.83
CA VAL A 475 6.64 -11.67 26.62
C VAL A 475 7.62 -11.28 27.72
N GLU A 476 8.75 -10.71 27.31
CA GLU A 476 9.74 -10.10 28.21
C GLU A 476 9.85 -8.60 27.89
N LEU A 477 9.44 -7.76 28.84
CA LEU A 477 9.54 -6.31 28.75
C LEU A 477 10.64 -5.83 29.72
N THR A 478 11.78 -5.40 29.21
CA THR A 478 12.95 -5.02 30.02
C THR A 478 13.53 -3.65 29.71
N ASN A 479 13.95 -2.89 30.72
CA ASN A 479 14.71 -1.64 30.55
C ASN A 479 14.06 -0.57 29.64
N ASN A 480 12.74 -0.63 29.40
CA ASN A 480 12.06 0.33 28.53
C ASN A 480 11.73 1.62 29.27
N ARG A 481 11.65 2.73 28.53
CA ARG A 481 11.24 4.05 29.03
C ARG A 481 9.86 4.40 28.47
N ILE A 482 8.83 4.33 29.32
CA ILE A 482 7.43 4.55 28.95
C ILE A 482 6.95 5.80 29.69
N HIS A 483 6.92 6.94 29.00
CA HIS A 483 6.67 8.20 29.70
C HIS A 483 5.89 9.25 28.94
N HIS A 484 5.25 10.16 29.68
CA HIS A 484 4.55 11.31 29.11
C HIS A 484 3.40 10.92 28.15
N ASN A 485 2.85 9.72 28.27
CA ASN A 485 1.71 9.24 27.47
C ASN A 485 0.37 9.50 28.19
N ARG A 486 -0.75 9.38 27.48
CA ARG A 486 -2.07 9.33 28.15
C ARG A 486 -2.14 8.06 29.02
N LEU A 487 -1.88 6.92 28.42
CA LEU A 487 -1.77 5.62 29.08
C LEU A 487 -0.33 5.12 28.90
N GLY A 488 0.33 4.65 29.96
CA GLY A 488 1.68 4.08 29.85
C GLY A 488 1.62 2.74 29.12
N LEU A 489 1.11 1.73 29.83
CA LEU A 489 0.85 0.39 29.32
C LEU A 489 -0.64 0.08 29.40
N THR A 490 -1.21 -0.43 28.30
CA THR A 490 -2.54 -1.05 28.30
C THR A 490 -2.38 -2.54 28.04
N ILE A 491 -3.03 -3.39 28.83
CA ILE A 491 -2.88 -4.85 28.71
C ILE A 491 -4.24 -5.54 28.79
N ASP A 492 -4.58 -6.28 27.74
CA ASP A 492 -5.78 -7.10 27.62
C ASP A 492 -5.43 -8.52 27.17
N GLY A 493 -5.78 -9.53 27.96
CA GLY A 493 -5.63 -10.94 27.58
C GLY A 493 -4.18 -11.41 27.50
N ALA A 494 -3.27 -10.90 28.33
CA ALA A 494 -1.87 -11.30 28.34
C ALA A 494 -1.42 -11.80 29.73
N PRO A 495 -0.94 -13.05 29.86
CA PRO A 495 -0.93 -14.12 28.86
C PRO A 495 -2.33 -14.57 28.42
N ALA A 496 -2.47 -14.96 27.17
CA ALA A 496 -3.69 -15.51 26.60
C ALA A 496 -3.82 -17.02 26.85
N THR A 497 -2.69 -17.74 26.81
CA THR A 497 -2.64 -19.19 26.94
C THR A 497 -2.27 -19.63 28.36
N PRO A 498 -2.95 -20.65 28.95
CA PRO A 498 -2.55 -21.19 30.25
C PRO A 498 -1.11 -21.72 30.26
N GLY A 499 -0.29 -21.22 31.19
CA GLY A 499 1.11 -21.60 31.34
C GLY A 499 2.10 -20.72 30.58
N ALA A 500 1.63 -19.83 29.71
CA ALA A 500 2.45 -18.76 29.14
C ALA A 500 2.73 -17.68 30.19
N PHE A 501 3.72 -16.83 29.92
CA PHE A 501 4.16 -15.79 30.85
C PHE A 501 4.25 -14.41 30.21
N VAL A 502 4.12 -13.38 31.05
CA VAL A 502 4.51 -12.01 30.70
C VAL A 502 5.25 -11.42 31.90
N THR A 503 6.49 -11.00 31.68
CA THR A 503 7.35 -10.41 32.69
C THR A 503 7.70 -8.97 32.33
N MET A 504 7.67 -8.09 33.33
CA MET A 504 8.04 -6.69 33.20
C MET A 504 9.08 -6.37 34.26
N THR A 505 10.33 -6.20 33.83
CA THR A 505 11.45 -6.04 34.75
C THR A 505 12.31 -4.82 34.43
N GLY A 506 12.63 -4.00 35.42
CA GLY A 506 13.58 -2.90 35.22
C GLY A 506 13.07 -1.79 34.29
N ASN A 507 11.76 -1.65 34.06
CA ASN A 507 11.23 -0.60 33.19
C ASN A 507 10.99 0.70 33.97
N LEU A 508 11.06 1.82 33.27
CA LEU A 508 10.71 3.13 33.78
C LEU A 508 9.34 3.54 33.23
N ILE A 509 8.34 3.66 34.11
CA ILE A 509 6.99 4.10 33.77
C ILE A 509 6.73 5.44 34.47
N ALA A 510 6.85 6.55 33.74
CA ALA A 510 6.89 7.87 34.36
C ALA A 510 6.04 8.94 33.68
N TYR A 511 5.47 9.87 34.45
CA TYR A 511 4.75 11.04 33.93
C TYR A 511 3.60 10.71 32.97
N ASN A 512 2.99 9.53 33.07
CA ASN A 512 1.81 9.16 32.29
C ASN A 512 0.53 9.61 33.04
N GLN A 513 -0.59 9.81 32.33
CA GLN A 513 -1.86 10.07 33.05
C GLN A 513 -2.31 8.82 33.82
N VAL A 514 -2.16 7.65 33.21
CA VAL A 514 -2.32 6.35 33.86
C VAL A 514 -1.08 5.52 33.56
N ALA A 515 -0.40 5.00 34.57
CA ALA A 515 0.82 4.21 34.37
C ALA A 515 0.48 2.85 33.74
N LEU A 516 -0.46 2.11 34.34
CA LEU A 516 -0.92 0.80 33.92
C LEU A 516 -2.45 0.75 33.83
N GLU A 517 -2.98 0.42 32.66
CA GLU A 517 -4.40 0.09 32.44
C GLU A 517 -4.51 -1.42 32.20
N LEU A 518 -5.04 -2.15 33.19
CA LEU A 518 -5.02 -3.62 33.21
C LEU A 518 -6.44 -4.19 33.17
N PHE A 519 -6.69 -5.10 32.25
CA PHE A 519 -7.93 -5.88 32.24
C PHE A 519 -7.88 -7.02 33.26
N THR A 520 -9.04 -7.50 33.72
CA THR A 520 -9.13 -8.63 34.67
C THR A 520 -8.59 -9.96 34.13
N THR A 521 -8.25 -10.01 32.84
CA THR A 521 -7.67 -11.14 32.12
C THR A 521 -6.14 -11.21 32.22
N THR A 522 -5.47 -10.19 32.79
CA THR A 522 -4.01 -10.16 32.85
C THR A 522 -3.44 -11.11 33.91
N ASN A 523 -2.22 -11.61 33.69
CA ASN A 523 -1.44 -12.31 34.71
C ASN A 523 0.06 -12.00 34.50
N ILE A 524 0.46 -10.82 34.95
CA ILE A 524 1.79 -10.24 34.73
C ILE A 524 2.65 -10.40 35.99
N THR A 525 3.95 -10.62 35.80
CA THR A 525 4.95 -10.47 36.87
C THR A 525 5.70 -9.15 36.71
N PHE A 526 5.56 -8.26 37.68
CA PHE A 526 6.27 -6.98 37.78
C PHE A 526 7.35 -7.06 38.84
N SER A 527 8.59 -6.73 38.47
CA SER A 527 9.69 -6.62 39.42
C SER A 527 10.67 -5.53 38.99
N GLU A 528 11.29 -4.82 39.93
CA GLU A 528 12.33 -3.84 39.67
C GLU A 528 11.94 -2.69 38.74
N ASN A 529 10.66 -2.45 38.50
CA ASN A 529 10.20 -1.31 37.70
C ASN A 529 10.20 -0.02 38.55
N THR A 530 10.34 1.12 37.89
CA THR A 530 10.29 2.45 38.50
C THR A 530 9.03 3.19 38.06
N PHE A 531 8.12 3.45 39.00
CA PHE A 531 6.91 4.26 38.81
C PHE A 531 7.12 5.65 39.42
N VAL A 532 7.10 6.70 38.59
CA VAL A 532 7.38 8.08 39.02
C VAL A 532 6.49 9.10 38.32
N GLY A 533 5.82 9.97 39.07
CA GLY A 533 5.14 11.14 38.56
C GLY A 533 3.92 10.83 37.69
N ASN A 534 3.40 9.61 37.75
CA ASN A 534 2.15 9.25 37.07
C ASN A 534 0.95 9.86 37.84
N LEU A 535 -0.10 10.26 37.12
CA LEU A 535 -1.31 10.77 37.77
C LEU A 535 -2.09 9.64 38.46
N LEU A 536 -2.22 8.48 37.83
CA LEU A 536 -2.74 7.24 38.40
C LEU A 536 -1.72 6.12 38.17
N GLN A 537 -1.49 5.26 39.17
CA GLN A 537 -0.57 4.13 39.02
C GLN A 537 -1.23 2.96 38.29
N VAL A 538 -2.37 2.47 38.79
CA VAL A 538 -3.05 1.29 38.23
C VAL A 538 -4.56 1.52 38.10
N GLU A 539 -5.06 1.37 36.89
CA GLU A 539 -6.49 1.37 36.56
C GLU A 539 -6.94 -0.03 36.14
N SER A 540 -8.14 -0.42 36.58
CA SER A 540 -8.71 -1.74 36.31
C SER A 540 -9.84 -1.66 35.31
N MET A 541 -9.79 -2.52 34.29
CA MET A 541 -10.84 -2.65 33.29
C MET A 541 -11.62 -3.96 33.51
N GLY A 542 -12.88 -3.81 33.91
CA GLY A 542 -13.85 -4.91 34.01
C GLY A 542 -13.89 -5.66 35.35
N GLY A 543 -13.32 -5.13 36.45
CA GLY A 543 -13.52 -5.68 37.79
C GLY A 543 -12.32 -5.60 38.73
N ASN A 544 -12.11 -6.63 39.56
CA ASN A 544 -11.06 -6.67 40.58
C ASN A 544 -9.78 -7.37 40.07
N LEU A 545 -8.61 -6.75 40.28
CA LEU A 545 -7.27 -7.24 39.90
C LEU A 545 -6.49 -7.96 41.01
N GLU A 546 -6.97 -7.91 42.26
CA GLU A 546 -6.23 -8.17 43.51
C GLU A 546 -5.43 -9.49 43.58
N ARG A 547 -5.75 -10.50 42.75
CA ARG A 547 -5.09 -11.82 42.77
C ARG A 547 -4.61 -12.32 41.42
N ARG A 548 -4.49 -11.41 40.45
CA ARG A 548 -4.18 -11.76 39.07
C ARG A 548 -2.72 -11.53 38.71
N ASN A 549 -2.10 -10.48 39.25
CA ASN A 549 -0.73 -10.08 38.91
C ASN A 549 0.20 -10.28 40.12
N LEU A 550 1.46 -10.61 39.84
CA LEU A 550 2.54 -10.67 40.82
C LEU A 550 3.33 -9.36 40.78
N TRP A 551 3.50 -8.73 41.93
CA TRP A 551 4.16 -7.42 42.06
C TRP A 551 5.58 -7.50 42.65
N ALA A 552 6.09 -8.71 42.85
CA ALA A 552 7.45 -8.95 43.26
C ALA A 552 7.91 -10.32 42.74
N LEU A 553 9.20 -10.43 42.46
CA LEU A 553 9.88 -11.67 42.08
C LEU A 553 11.15 -11.80 42.93
N ASP A 554 11.39 -12.98 43.49
CA ASP A 554 12.59 -13.29 44.29
C ASP A 554 12.88 -12.29 45.42
N GLY A 555 11.81 -11.84 46.10
CA GLY A 555 11.92 -10.92 47.23
C GLY A 555 12.18 -9.46 46.85
N ARG A 556 12.10 -9.12 45.55
CA ARG A 556 12.27 -7.75 45.04
C ARG A 556 11.00 -7.33 44.30
N GLY A 557 10.44 -6.19 44.71
CA GLY A 557 9.28 -5.55 44.09
C GLY A 557 9.68 -4.38 43.22
N ASN A 558 8.84 -3.36 43.17
CA ASN A 558 8.98 -2.19 42.31
C ASN A 558 9.20 -0.92 43.16
N TYR A 559 9.78 0.10 42.55
CA TYR A 559 9.87 1.43 43.14
C TYR A 559 8.60 2.23 42.83
N TRP A 560 8.02 2.84 43.85
CA TRP A 560 6.83 3.69 43.77
C TRP A 560 7.14 5.03 44.42
N ASP A 561 6.99 6.12 43.68
CA ASP A 561 7.30 7.46 44.19
C ASP A 561 6.35 7.96 45.29
N ASP A 562 5.17 7.36 45.40
CA ASP A 562 4.18 7.61 46.44
C ASP A 562 4.30 6.64 47.64
N TYR A 563 5.28 5.73 47.66
CA TYR A 563 5.52 4.86 48.81
C TYR A 563 5.99 5.66 50.03
N GLN A 564 5.30 5.50 51.16
CA GLN A 564 5.55 6.20 52.42
C GLN A 564 6.02 5.25 53.54
N GLY A 565 6.57 4.08 53.18
CA GLY A 565 7.12 3.15 54.15
C GLY A 565 8.54 3.50 54.58
N TYR A 566 9.18 2.57 55.28
CA TYR A 566 10.54 2.70 55.78
C TYR A 566 11.29 1.39 55.58
N ASP A 567 12.61 1.48 55.56
CA ASP A 567 13.55 0.35 55.54
C ASP A 567 14.43 0.45 56.78
N ALA A 568 14.09 -0.33 57.82
CA ALA A 568 14.81 -0.31 59.09
C ALA A 568 16.06 -1.20 59.06
N ASN A 569 16.13 -2.16 58.14
CA ASN A 569 17.21 -3.15 58.07
C ASN A 569 18.35 -2.72 57.09
N GLY A 570 18.08 -1.76 56.21
CA GLY A 570 19.01 -1.16 55.26
C GLY A 570 19.29 -2.00 54.01
N ASP A 571 18.41 -2.95 53.66
CA ASP A 571 18.56 -3.83 52.49
C ASP A 571 18.05 -3.21 51.16
N GLY A 572 17.48 -1.99 51.22
CA GLY A 572 16.95 -1.27 50.08
C GLY A 572 15.52 -1.68 49.69
N VAL A 573 14.88 -2.54 50.47
CA VAL A 573 13.48 -2.96 50.35
C VAL A 573 12.70 -2.44 51.55
N GLY A 574 11.50 -1.93 51.32
CA GLY A 574 10.64 -1.43 52.37
C GLY A 574 10.09 -2.55 53.26
N ASP A 575 10.11 -2.35 54.58
CA ASP A 575 9.59 -3.31 55.57
C ASP A 575 8.05 -3.42 55.57
N LEU A 576 7.37 -2.47 54.92
CA LEU A 576 5.91 -2.44 54.78
C LEU A 576 5.48 -2.68 53.33
N PRO A 577 4.47 -3.52 53.06
CA PRO A 577 3.92 -3.67 51.71
C PRO A 577 3.36 -2.36 51.17
N TYR A 578 3.60 -2.07 49.89
CA TYR A 578 2.91 -1.01 49.17
C TYR A 578 1.52 -1.49 48.75
N ARG A 579 0.52 -0.62 48.88
CA ARG A 579 -0.88 -0.89 48.54
C ARG A 579 -1.44 0.30 47.80
N TYR A 580 -1.78 0.11 46.52
CA TYR A 580 -2.47 1.12 45.72
C TYR A 580 -3.99 0.95 45.88
N GLU A 581 -4.60 1.87 46.63
CA GLU A 581 -6.02 1.88 47.01
C GLU A 581 -6.69 3.14 46.42
N GLY A 582 -7.54 2.98 45.41
CA GLY A 582 -8.12 4.09 44.65
C GLY A 582 -9.53 4.49 45.10
N MET A 583 -9.75 5.00 46.32
CA MET A 583 -11.10 5.42 46.76
C MET A 583 -11.62 6.62 45.96
N PHE A 584 -10.75 7.59 45.65
CA PHE A 584 -11.10 8.68 44.75
C PHE A 584 -11.21 8.23 43.30
N ASP A 585 -10.44 7.20 42.92
CA ASP A 585 -10.45 6.67 41.56
C ASP A 585 -11.81 6.01 41.27
N GLU A 586 -12.41 5.31 42.24
CA GLU A 586 -13.79 4.78 42.16
C GLU A 586 -14.84 5.91 42.05
N LEU A 587 -14.64 7.03 42.76
CA LEU A 587 -15.50 8.22 42.62
C LEU A 587 -15.32 8.92 41.26
N ALA A 588 -14.10 8.92 40.72
CA ALA A 588 -13.76 9.53 39.43
C ALA A 588 -14.21 8.69 38.22
N GLU A 589 -14.33 7.37 38.37
CA GLU A 589 -14.96 6.48 37.39
C GLU A 589 -16.46 6.81 37.21
N GLY A 590 -17.15 7.14 38.30
CA GLY A 590 -18.57 7.53 38.25
C GLY A 590 -18.83 8.93 37.70
N ASN A 591 -17.81 9.82 37.68
CA ASN A 591 -17.95 11.20 37.21
C ASN A 591 -16.58 11.82 36.85
N GLU A 592 -16.33 12.04 35.56
CA GLU A 592 -15.08 12.61 35.05
C GLU A 592 -14.75 14.00 35.63
N ALA A 593 -15.76 14.79 36.01
CA ALA A 593 -15.55 16.09 36.65
C ALA A 593 -14.84 15.98 38.01
N VAL A 594 -14.89 14.82 38.66
CA VAL A 594 -14.18 14.56 39.91
C VAL A 594 -12.66 14.54 39.68
N ARG A 595 -12.15 14.16 38.50
CA ARG A 595 -10.71 14.18 38.19
C ARG A 595 -10.07 15.56 38.34
N ALA A 596 -10.84 16.63 38.15
CA ALA A 596 -10.37 18.01 38.38
C ALA A 596 -9.92 18.25 39.83
N TYR A 597 -10.37 17.42 40.78
CA TYR A 597 -10.01 17.49 42.19
C TYR A 597 -8.80 16.62 42.57
N ALA A 598 -8.17 15.91 41.61
CA ALA A 598 -7.12 14.92 41.88
C ALA A 598 -5.93 15.50 42.66
N PHE A 599 -5.58 16.76 42.39
CA PHE A 599 -4.47 17.46 43.07
C PHE A 599 -4.94 18.49 44.10
N THR A 600 -6.15 18.32 44.65
CA THR A 600 -6.70 19.23 45.64
C THR A 600 -6.63 18.65 47.05
N PRO A 601 -6.65 19.48 48.11
CA PRO A 601 -6.75 19.00 49.49
C PRO A 601 -7.96 18.07 49.75
N ALA A 602 -9.01 18.15 48.92
CA ALA A 602 -10.17 17.27 49.03
C ALA A 602 -9.82 15.80 48.74
N ARG A 603 -8.91 15.53 47.79
CA ARG A 603 -8.39 14.18 47.51
C ARG A 603 -7.70 13.58 48.73
N ALA A 604 -6.81 14.36 49.35
CA ALA A 604 -6.06 13.95 50.53
C ALA A 604 -6.96 13.69 51.74
N ALA A 605 -8.02 14.49 51.92
CA ALA A 605 -9.01 14.28 52.96
C ALA A 605 -9.82 12.98 52.75
N LEU A 606 -10.19 12.67 51.50
CA LEU A 606 -10.85 11.41 51.14
C LEU A 606 -9.96 10.19 51.40
N ASP A 607 -8.67 10.25 51.03
CA ASP A 607 -7.71 9.18 51.34
C ASP A 607 -7.55 8.96 52.85
N LEU A 608 -7.43 10.05 53.61
CA LEU A 608 -7.29 9.96 55.05
C LEU A 608 -8.54 9.33 55.70
N ALA A 609 -9.73 9.68 55.21
CA ALA A 609 -10.98 9.07 55.66
C ALA A 609 -11.03 7.56 55.33
N ALA A 610 -10.64 7.16 54.12
CA ALA A 610 -10.55 5.75 53.71
C ALA A 610 -9.62 4.95 54.64
N ARG A 611 -8.48 5.55 55.01
CA ARG A 611 -7.52 4.95 55.94
C ARG A 611 -8.08 4.77 57.34
N TRP A 612 -8.91 5.69 57.83
CA TRP A 612 -9.42 5.64 59.21
C TRP A 612 -10.68 4.78 59.37
N PHE A 613 -11.44 4.59 58.30
CA PHE A 613 -12.70 3.84 58.33
C PHE A 613 -12.65 2.64 57.37
N PRO A 614 -12.24 1.44 57.86
CA PRO A 614 -12.05 0.24 57.03
C PRO A 614 -13.28 -0.22 56.23
N VAL A 615 -14.49 0.18 56.64
CA VAL A 615 -15.74 -0.14 55.93
C VAL A 615 -15.84 0.52 54.54
N TYR A 616 -15.03 1.56 54.30
CA TYR A 616 -14.99 2.29 53.02
C TYR A 616 -13.71 2.00 52.21
N ARG A 617 -12.90 1.00 52.60
CA ARG A 617 -11.68 0.66 51.85
C ARG A 617 -12.01 -0.21 50.64
N PRO A 618 -11.74 0.25 49.41
CA PRO A 618 -11.85 -0.60 48.24
C PRO A 618 -10.77 -1.70 48.26
N SER A 619 -11.01 -2.79 47.53
CA SER A 619 -9.96 -3.79 47.28
C SER A 619 -8.76 -3.12 46.59
N PRO A 620 -7.52 -3.41 47.01
CA PRO A 620 -6.34 -2.81 46.40
C PRO A 620 -6.18 -3.30 44.95
N ARG A 621 -5.82 -2.39 44.05
CA ARG A 621 -5.57 -2.72 42.63
C ARG A 621 -4.16 -3.26 42.42
N ALA A 622 -3.22 -2.88 43.29
CA ALA A 622 -1.86 -3.40 43.35
C ALA A 622 -1.44 -3.59 44.81
N VAL A 623 -0.75 -4.71 45.08
CA VAL A 623 -0.13 -4.99 46.39
C VAL A 623 1.26 -5.51 46.15
N ASP A 624 2.25 -4.67 46.40
CA ASP A 624 3.66 -5.01 46.28
C ASP A 624 4.21 -5.34 47.67
N PRO A 625 4.59 -6.60 47.93
CA PRO A 625 5.10 -7.02 49.24
C PRO A 625 6.53 -6.56 49.53
N HIS A 626 7.29 -6.16 48.50
CA HIS A 626 8.72 -5.86 48.60
C HIS A 626 9.07 -4.56 47.84
N PRO A 627 8.42 -3.42 48.17
CA PRO A 627 8.64 -2.18 47.43
C PRO A 627 10.09 -1.72 47.58
N LEU A 628 10.69 -1.24 46.48
CA LEU A 628 12.07 -0.76 46.48
C LEU A 628 12.15 0.67 47.05
N MET A 629 13.22 0.94 47.80
CA MET A 629 13.46 2.26 48.41
C MET A 629 14.09 3.28 47.45
N SER A 630 14.63 2.82 46.32
CA SER A 630 15.28 3.66 45.31
C SER A 630 14.91 3.24 43.89
N PRO A 631 14.81 4.19 42.94
CA PRO A 631 14.50 3.87 41.55
C PRO A 631 15.63 3.06 40.91
N THR A 632 15.26 2.13 40.02
CA THR A 632 16.19 1.28 39.25
C THR A 632 16.68 1.98 37.98
N ILE A 633 15.83 2.80 37.37
CA ILE A 633 16.15 3.66 36.23
C ILE A 633 15.59 5.06 36.51
N SER A 634 16.34 6.10 36.17
CA SER A 634 15.86 7.49 36.23
C SER A 634 15.85 8.12 34.84
N LEU A 635 14.88 9.00 34.57
CA LEU A 635 14.96 9.90 33.42
C LEU A 635 16.10 10.88 33.70
N VAL A 636 17.26 10.69 33.08
CA VAL A 636 18.32 11.69 33.10
C VAL A 636 17.78 12.91 32.37
N SER A 637 17.48 13.98 33.10
CA SER A 637 17.30 15.29 32.50
C SER A 637 18.61 15.62 31.77
N GLY A 638 18.55 15.84 30.46
CA GLY A 638 19.69 16.39 29.72
C GLY A 638 20.28 17.59 30.48
N ALA A 639 21.59 17.78 30.35
CA ALA A 639 22.45 18.66 31.16
C ALA A 639 22.11 20.18 31.17
N ASP A 640 20.89 20.58 30.86
CA ASP A 640 20.35 21.93 30.98
C ASP A 640 19.15 21.93 31.95
N ALA A 641 19.38 21.58 33.21
CA ALA A 641 18.43 21.98 34.25
C ALA A 641 18.41 23.53 34.27
N PRO A 642 17.26 24.20 34.03
CA PRO A 642 17.21 25.66 34.08
C PRO A 642 17.72 26.11 35.45
N ASP A 643 18.70 27.02 35.40
CA ASP A 643 19.45 27.55 36.55
C ASP A 643 18.53 27.67 37.77
N GLY A 644 18.75 26.85 38.81
CA GLY A 644 17.77 26.59 39.88
C GLY A 644 17.30 27.85 40.63
N ARG A 645 18.03 28.96 40.46
CA ARG A 645 17.66 30.30 40.90
C ARG A 645 16.39 30.81 40.24
N MET A 646 16.20 30.56 38.95
CA MET A 646 15.05 31.05 38.19
C MET A 646 13.77 30.27 38.55
N SER A 647 13.86 28.95 38.69
CA SER A 647 12.76 28.12 39.21
C SER A 647 12.41 28.49 40.66
N ALA A 648 13.40 28.69 41.53
CA ALA A 648 13.14 29.16 42.90
C ALA A 648 12.47 30.55 42.94
N THR A 649 12.85 31.46 42.04
CA THR A 649 12.26 32.80 41.94
C THR A 649 10.82 32.74 41.45
N VAL A 650 10.53 31.90 40.44
CA VAL A 650 9.16 31.68 39.94
C VAL A 650 8.29 31.02 41.00
N SER A 651 8.79 30.00 41.72
CA SER A 651 8.08 29.38 42.84
C SER A 651 7.82 30.36 43.98
N LEU A 652 8.80 31.19 44.33
CA LEU A 652 8.63 32.25 45.33
C LEU A 652 7.58 33.28 44.90
N LEU A 653 7.56 33.67 43.62
CA LEU A 653 6.54 34.58 43.08
C LEU A 653 5.14 33.96 43.08
N LEU A 654 5.02 32.68 42.71
CA LEU A 654 3.76 31.94 42.72
C LEU A 654 3.21 31.73 44.14
N ILE A 655 4.06 31.72 45.17
CA ILE A 655 3.66 31.68 46.58
C ILE A 655 3.37 33.09 47.12
N ALA A 656 4.20 34.08 46.77
CA ALA A 656 4.10 35.43 47.31
C ALA A 656 2.87 36.20 46.79
N VAL A 657 2.47 35.99 45.53
CA VAL A 657 1.32 36.70 44.94
C VAL A 657 -0.01 36.31 45.64
N PRO A 658 -0.34 35.02 45.85
CA PRO A 658 -1.51 34.62 46.63
C PRO A 658 -1.47 35.11 48.08
N LEU A 659 -0.31 35.05 48.75
CA LEU A 659 -0.14 35.54 50.12
C LEU A 659 -0.36 37.05 50.24
N ALA A 660 0.10 37.83 49.27
CA ALA A 660 -0.13 39.28 49.22
C ALA A 660 -1.60 39.62 48.98
N VAL A 661 -2.29 38.88 48.12
CA VAL A 661 -3.74 39.01 47.89
C VAL A 661 -4.52 38.64 49.14
N PHE A 662 -4.14 37.57 49.84
CA PHE A 662 -4.78 37.14 51.08
C PHE A 662 -4.57 38.16 52.21
N ALA A 663 -3.36 38.68 52.38
CA ALA A 663 -3.04 39.71 53.37
C ALA A 663 -3.73 41.05 53.06
N GLY A 664 -3.89 41.40 51.78
CA GLY A 664 -4.65 42.58 51.34
C GLY A 664 -6.15 42.44 51.59
N GLY A 665 -6.72 41.25 51.36
CA GLY A 665 -8.11 40.93 51.64
C GLY A 665 -8.45 41.01 53.14
N VAL A 666 -7.59 40.46 53.99
CA VAL A 666 -7.75 40.51 55.46
C VAL A 666 -7.63 41.94 56.01
N ARG A 667 -6.77 42.78 55.43
CA ARG A 667 -6.70 44.22 55.79
C ARG A 667 -7.96 45.01 55.39
N SER A 668 -8.64 44.61 54.32
CA SER A 668 -9.90 45.26 53.89
C SER A 668 -11.09 44.94 54.80
N LEU A 669 -11.06 43.79 55.47
CA LEU A 669 -12.12 43.31 56.38
C LEU A 669 -11.97 43.83 57.83
N GLY A 670 -10.79 44.32 58.23
CA GLY A 670 -10.54 44.86 59.57
C GLY A 670 -10.87 46.35 59.75
N GLY A 671 -11.36 47.02 58.71
CA GLY A 671 -11.41 48.48 58.66
C GLY A 671 -12.82 49.09 58.50
N ARG A 672 -13.79 48.72 59.35
CA ARG A 672 -14.99 49.54 59.63
C ARG A 672 -15.84 48.94 60.76
N ALA A 673 -15.34 49.04 61.99
CA ALA A 673 -16.22 49.26 63.14
C ALA A 673 -16.19 50.75 63.45
N ARG A 674 -17.30 51.46 63.23
CA ARG A 674 -17.56 52.77 63.85
C ARG A 674 -18.79 52.61 64.74
N PRO A 675 -18.75 53.05 66.01
CA PRO A 675 -19.89 53.00 66.91
C PRO A 675 -20.78 54.23 66.66
N CYS A 676 -22.09 53.97 66.51
CA CYS A 676 -23.23 54.74 67.04
C CYS A 676 -24.51 54.09 66.51
#